data_AF-A0A1I0D528-F1
#
_entry.id   AF-A0A1I0D528-F1
#
_cell.length_a   1.000
_cell.length_b   1.000
_cell.length_c   1.000
_cell.angle_alpha   90.00
_cell.angle_beta   90.00
_cell.angle_gamma   90.00
#
_symmetry.space_group_name_H-M   'P 1'
#
loop_
_entity.id
_entity.type
_entity.pdbx_description
1 polymer ?
#
loop_
_entity_poly.entity_id
_entity_poly.type
_entity_poly.pdbx_seq_one_letter_code
_entity_poly.pdbx_strand_id
1 'polypeptide(L)'
;MLESLLLVFISLLVIVALVLFVPWLRRLIISNQLLKIFRKMLPPISQTEQEALDAGTVWWDGDLFSGKPDWSKLLAYPTPQLSDEERAFLNGPVEQLCDMLDEWRITHELKDLPPEVWQFIKDNGFFGLIIPKQYGGRGFSALAHSEIVMKIGSRSGTAAVTVMVPNSLGPAELLMHYGTDEQKNYYLPRLAQGLEVPCFGLTSPDAGSDAGSIPDYAVVCKGEFDGKQDVLGMRVTWEKRYITLGPVATILGLAFKLYDPDHLLGNQEDLGITLALIPTDTPGLHTGRRHLPLDAAFQNGPNWGEDVFIPMDWIIGGRNGVGQGWRMLMNCLAVGRSISLPATSTGSAKLAARTSGAYSRVRVQFNLPIGYFEGIEEALARIGGNTYMMDAARIMTAGAVDLGEKPSVISAIVKYHLTERARQIINDAMDIHGGKGICIGPRNYLGRTYQHMPVSITVEGANILTRNMIIFGQGAIRCHPYILQEITAAHDTDKKRASKAFDSALVGHVLFSMRNAVKCPVHGLFGKYIKSNVPENSSPETAPYFLQLSRFAVNFAFLADVAMIKLGGALKRKERLSARLGDILSLLYLASATLKRFEDNGRPQADLPLLHWSVQDAIYRIQQAFDELLSNFHGNKVFVWLLRKCIFPLGKPYLPPTDKLGHEVSQLLLEPNKARDRLTAGIYLPARSGEPMSDLEQALECAIESAPLEAKVRNAVKSGKITAQQSEKQITQAYHLNVISVTEADLLHKMRDLRSRVIKVDDFSQDFSYEVPGSTDRTESPPPATSSVAATESTIAATTATALTSSEPEHSDVPGAEDQDEQLATDIERSNVLESGQLSEIASSDLFKDEAPASEQTPENNDTNTQHAASKQEQHSGSADQEEWRQTDESPTEKTGSGQMKQGEGIHTEETKNH
;
A
#
# COMPACT_ATOMS: atom_id res chain seq x y z
N MET A 1 -67.65 -19.36 -2.70
CA MET A 1 -66.96 -18.15 -2.19
C MET A 1 -65.46 -18.38 -2.05
N LEU A 2 -64.96 -19.25 -1.15
CA LEU A 2 -63.52 -19.52 -1.06
C LEU A 2 -62.91 -20.00 -2.39
N GLU A 3 -63.57 -20.93 -3.09
CA GLU A 3 -63.14 -21.39 -4.42
C GLU A 3 -63.08 -20.26 -5.45
N SER A 4 -64.03 -19.33 -5.38
CA SER A 4 -64.10 -18.14 -6.24
C SER A 4 -62.91 -17.20 -5.97
N LEU A 5 -62.59 -16.98 -4.70
CA LEU A 5 -61.39 -16.24 -4.26
C LEU A 5 -60.10 -16.94 -4.66
N LEU A 6 -60.04 -18.27 -4.55
CA LEU A 6 -58.90 -19.09 -4.95
C LEU A 6 -58.69 -19.05 -6.47
N LEU A 7 -59.75 -19.13 -7.27
CA LEU A 7 -59.69 -18.99 -8.73
C LEU A 7 -59.25 -17.58 -9.17
N VAL A 8 -59.71 -16.53 -8.49
CA VAL A 8 -59.23 -15.15 -8.73
C VAL A 8 -57.76 -15.00 -8.35
N PHE A 9 -57.33 -15.57 -7.21
CA PHE A 9 -55.94 -15.55 -6.77
C PHE A 9 -55.01 -16.33 -7.72
N ILE A 10 -55.41 -17.53 -8.16
CA ILE A 10 -54.69 -18.32 -9.17
C ILE A 10 -54.63 -17.56 -10.50
N SER A 11 -55.72 -16.93 -10.93
CA SER A 11 -55.75 -16.12 -12.16
C SER A 11 -54.80 -14.92 -12.05
N LEU A 12 -54.74 -14.26 -10.90
CA LEU A 12 -53.79 -13.17 -10.63
C LEU A 12 -52.35 -13.68 -10.68
N LEU A 13 -52.04 -14.82 -10.06
CA LEU A 13 -50.72 -15.46 -10.11
C LEU A 13 -50.33 -15.84 -11.55
N VAL A 14 -51.26 -16.37 -12.36
CA VAL A 14 -51.02 -16.70 -13.77
C VAL A 14 -50.75 -15.44 -14.60
N ILE A 15 -51.49 -14.35 -14.37
CA ILE A 15 -51.24 -13.06 -15.05
C ILE A 15 -49.87 -12.50 -14.65
N VAL A 16 -49.51 -12.51 -13.35
CA VAL A 16 -48.20 -12.07 -12.87
C VAL A 16 -47.08 -12.96 -13.43
N ALA A 17 -47.27 -14.28 -13.48
CA ALA A 17 -46.32 -15.22 -14.08
C ALA A 17 -46.15 -14.96 -15.59
N LEU A 18 -47.22 -14.70 -16.35
CA LEU A 18 -47.14 -14.33 -17.75
C LEU A 18 -46.33 -13.03 -17.93
N VAL A 19 -46.59 -12.00 -17.13
CA VAL A 19 -45.85 -10.72 -17.18
C VAL A 19 -44.37 -10.89 -16.80
N LEU A 20 -44.02 -11.80 -15.88
CA LEU A 20 -42.63 -12.01 -15.44
C LEU A 20 -41.83 -12.98 -16.34
N PHE A 21 -42.47 -14.03 -16.87
CA PHE A 21 -41.77 -15.06 -17.65
C PHE A 21 -41.80 -14.85 -19.16
N VAL A 22 -42.81 -14.16 -19.72
CA VAL A 22 -42.89 -13.89 -21.17
C VAL A 22 -42.05 -12.65 -21.51
N PRO A 23 -40.90 -12.77 -22.21
CA PRO A 23 -39.92 -11.68 -22.26
C PRO A 23 -40.38 -10.42 -23.00
N TRP A 24 -41.26 -10.54 -24.00
CA TRP A 24 -41.80 -9.35 -24.68
C TRP A 24 -42.77 -8.56 -23.80
N LEU A 25 -43.58 -9.26 -23.01
CA LEU A 25 -44.56 -8.68 -22.10
C LEU A 25 -43.85 -8.05 -20.88
N ARG A 26 -42.85 -8.74 -20.33
CA ARG A 26 -41.96 -8.21 -19.29
C ARG A 26 -41.26 -6.93 -19.74
N ARG A 27 -40.67 -6.90 -20.94
CA ARG A 27 -40.05 -5.68 -21.49
C ARG A 27 -41.03 -4.53 -21.61
N LEU A 28 -42.22 -4.79 -22.15
CA LEU A 28 -43.22 -3.75 -22.39
C LEU A 28 -43.74 -3.13 -21.09
N ILE A 29 -44.04 -3.96 -20.07
CA ILE A 29 -44.68 -3.53 -18.83
C ILE A 29 -43.67 -3.11 -17.74
N ILE A 30 -42.57 -3.85 -17.59
CA ILE A 30 -41.61 -3.71 -16.49
C ILE A 30 -40.29 -3.11 -17.00
N SER A 31 -39.52 -3.86 -17.80
CA SER A 31 -38.10 -3.57 -18.03
C SER A 31 -37.88 -2.24 -18.75
N ASN A 32 -38.75 -1.86 -19.70
CA ASN A 32 -38.67 -0.55 -20.38
C ASN A 32 -39.09 0.63 -19.51
N GLN A 33 -39.90 0.41 -18.47
CA GLN A 33 -40.25 1.47 -17.52
C GLN A 33 -39.13 1.67 -16.50
N LEU A 34 -38.56 0.56 -16.00
CA LEU A 34 -37.37 0.59 -15.15
C LEU A 34 -36.15 1.19 -15.88
N LEU A 35 -35.93 0.87 -17.17
CA LEU A 35 -34.87 1.48 -17.99
C LEU A 35 -35.00 3.01 -18.07
N LYS A 36 -36.23 3.55 -18.20
CA LYS A 36 -36.47 5.01 -18.19
C LYS A 36 -36.19 5.64 -16.83
N ILE A 37 -36.47 4.93 -15.74
CA ILE A 37 -36.19 5.40 -14.37
C ILE A 37 -34.68 5.34 -14.12
N PHE A 38 -34.02 4.24 -14.48
CA PHE A 38 -32.58 4.03 -14.35
C PHE A 38 -31.78 5.08 -15.13
N ARG A 39 -32.16 5.38 -16.39
CA ARG A 39 -31.61 6.51 -17.19
C ARG A 39 -31.81 7.91 -16.57
N LYS A 40 -32.68 8.06 -15.56
CA LYS A 40 -32.85 9.31 -14.77
C LYS A 40 -32.16 9.27 -13.40
N MET A 41 -31.75 8.10 -12.93
CA MET A 41 -31.08 7.91 -11.62
C MET A 41 -29.57 7.74 -11.76
N LEU A 42 -29.08 7.30 -12.92
CA LEU A 42 -27.67 7.34 -13.24
C LEU A 42 -27.19 8.80 -13.26
N PRO A 43 -26.14 9.15 -12.51
CA PRO A 43 -25.45 10.42 -12.73
C PRO A 43 -24.78 10.40 -14.12
N PRO A 44 -24.52 11.57 -14.73
CA PRO A 44 -23.64 11.62 -15.90
C PRO A 44 -22.25 11.09 -15.50
N ILE A 45 -21.84 9.99 -16.11
CA ILE A 45 -20.49 9.45 -15.99
C ILE A 45 -19.59 10.33 -16.88
N SER A 46 -18.56 10.95 -16.31
CA SER A 46 -17.58 11.69 -17.13
C SER A 46 -16.80 10.72 -18.03
N GLN A 47 -16.22 11.21 -19.13
CA GLN A 47 -15.33 10.38 -19.95
C GLN A 47 -14.19 9.78 -19.09
N THR A 48 -13.64 10.55 -18.15
CA THR A 48 -12.61 10.09 -17.21
C THR A 48 -13.09 9.00 -16.25
N GLU A 49 -14.34 9.04 -15.77
CA GLU A 49 -14.92 7.95 -14.98
C GLU A 49 -15.24 6.72 -15.83
N GLN A 50 -15.71 6.90 -17.07
CA GLN A 50 -15.99 5.79 -17.99
C GLN A 50 -14.72 5.05 -18.40
N GLU A 51 -13.66 5.76 -18.81
CA GLU A 51 -12.36 5.17 -19.15
C GLU A 51 -11.74 4.43 -17.95
N ALA A 52 -11.89 4.96 -16.73
CA ALA A 52 -11.45 4.29 -15.51
C ALA A 52 -12.31 3.08 -15.10
N LEU A 53 -13.59 3.04 -15.53
CA LEU A 53 -14.49 1.90 -15.34
C LEU A 53 -14.32 0.81 -16.38
N ASP A 54 -13.88 1.14 -17.60
CA ASP A 54 -13.54 0.16 -18.64
C ASP A 54 -12.14 -0.44 -18.44
N ALA A 55 -11.20 0.31 -17.87
CA ALA A 55 -9.82 -0.11 -17.63
C ALA A 55 -9.67 -1.37 -16.73
N GLY A 56 -8.78 -2.27 -17.16
CA GLY A 56 -8.46 -3.52 -16.47
C GLY A 56 -9.41 -4.70 -16.75
N THR A 57 -9.22 -5.82 -16.05
CA THR A 57 -10.06 -7.04 -16.09
C THR A 57 -10.80 -7.29 -14.77
N VAL A 58 -11.57 -8.38 -14.68
CA VAL A 58 -12.22 -8.89 -13.46
C VAL A 58 -11.87 -10.37 -13.36
N TRP A 59 -11.33 -10.79 -12.22
CA TRP A 59 -10.71 -12.10 -12.03
C TRP A 59 -11.32 -12.81 -10.80
N TRP A 60 -10.51 -13.24 -9.83
CA TRP A 60 -10.99 -13.91 -8.61
C TRP A 60 -11.91 -13.03 -7.74
N ASP A 61 -11.74 -11.71 -7.81
CA ASP A 61 -12.64 -10.71 -7.21
C ASP A 61 -14.09 -10.84 -7.71
N GLY A 62 -14.30 -11.18 -8.98
CA GLY A 62 -15.64 -11.43 -9.53
C GLY A 62 -16.31 -12.66 -8.92
N ASP A 63 -15.57 -13.76 -8.73
CA ASP A 63 -16.09 -14.98 -8.10
C ASP A 63 -16.46 -14.74 -6.62
N LEU A 64 -15.63 -13.98 -5.89
CA LEU A 64 -15.91 -13.54 -4.51
C LEU A 64 -17.14 -12.61 -4.45
N PHE A 65 -17.19 -11.57 -5.29
CA PHE A 65 -18.32 -10.64 -5.34
C PHE A 65 -19.61 -11.33 -5.77
N SER A 66 -19.52 -12.39 -6.56
CA SER A 66 -20.68 -13.19 -6.95
C SER A 66 -21.35 -13.91 -5.78
N GLY A 67 -20.71 -14.04 -4.62
CA GLY A 67 -21.22 -14.86 -3.50
C GLY A 67 -21.31 -16.36 -3.81
N LYS A 68 -20.60 -16.83 -4.84
CA LYS A 68 -20.45 -18.25 -5.20
C LYS A 68 -19.01 -18.54 -5.64
N PRO A 69 -18.00 -18.36 -4.77
CA PRO A 69 -16.60 -18.60 -5.12
C PRO A 69 -16.37 -20.05 -5.56
N ASP A 70 -15.61 -20.22 -6.64
CA ASP A 70 -15.22 -21.53 -7.15
C ASP A 70 -13.79 -21.84 -6.72
N TRP A 71 -13.67 -22.49 -5.56
CA TRP A 71 -12.37 -22.81 -4.97
C TRP A 71 -11.57 -23.82 -5.80
N SER A 72 -12.23 -24.66 -6.61
CA SER A 72 -11.56 -25.57 -7.53
C SER A 72 -10.91 -24.79 -8.67
N LYS A 73 -11.61 -23.79 -9.23
CA LYS A 73 -11.04 -22.82 -10.20
C LYS A 73 -9.87 -22.04 -9.59
N LEU A 74 -9.99 -21.56 -8.34
CA LEU A 74 -8.88 -20.86 -7.65
C LEU A 74 -7.62 -21.73 -7.55
N LEU A 75 -7.76 -22.98 -7.07
CA LEU A 75 -6.61 -23.86 -6.89
C LEU A 75 -6.05 -24.36 -8.24
N ALA A 76 -6.88 -24.43 -9.30
CA ALA A 76 -6.46 -24.79 -10.65
C ALA A 76 -5.67 -23.70 -11.40
N TYR A 77 -5.62 -22.45 -10.92
CA TYR A 77 -4.69 -21.45 -11.48
C TYR A 77 -3.24 -21.94 -11.28
N PRO A 78 -2.38 -21.89 -12.31
CA PRO A 78 -1.01 -22.38 -12.19
C PRO A 78 -0.23 -21.61 -11.11
N THR A 79 0.59 -22.32 -10.36
CA THR A 79 1.52 -21.71 -9.39
C THR A 79 2.54 -20.86 -10.16
N PRO A 80 2.72 -19.57 -9.83
CA PRO A 80 3.72 -18.72 -10.47
C PRO A 80 5.14 -19.27 -10.26
N GLN A 81 5.97 -19.27 -11.30
CA GLN A 81 7.33 -19.81 -11.27
C GLN A 81 8.29 -18.89 -12.03
N LEU A 82 9.49 -18.72 -11.47
CA LEU A 82 10.59 -18.03 -12.13
C LEU A 82 11.25 -18.97 -13.15
N SER A 83 11.47 -18.51 -14.38
CA SER A 83 12.35 -19.18 -15.33
C SER A 83 13.80 -19.25 -14.82
N ASP A 84 14.62 -20.10 -15.42
CA ASP A 84 16.02 -20.25 -15.01
C ASP A 84 16.86 -18.98 -15.28
N GLU A 85 16.47 -18.15 -16.25
CA GLU A 85 17.12 -16.86 -16.55
C GLU A 85 16.78 -15.79 -15.50
N GLU A 86 15.51 -15.67 -15.12
CA GLU A 86 15.08 -14.78 -14.04
C GLU A 86 15.69 -15.20 -12.71
N ARG A 87 15.78 -16.51 -12.45
CA ARG A 87 16.44 -17.08 -11.27
C ARG A 87 17.95 -16.84 -11.29
N ALA A 88 18.60 -16.93 -12.45
CA ALA A 88 20.02 -16.58 -12.60
C ALA A 88 20.26 -15.06 -12.41
N PHE A 89 19.35 -14.21 -12.86
CA PHE A 89 19.42 -12.77 -12.60
C PHE A 89 19.28 -12.47 -11.09
N LEU A 90 18.28 -13.06 -10.45
CA LEU A 90 18.00 -12.95 -9.01
C LEU A 90 19.12 -13.46 -8.11
N ASN A 91 19.89 -14.45 -8.56
CA ASN A 91 20.98 -15.08 -7.79
C ASN A 91 22.39 -14.61 -8.23
N GLY A 92 22.46 -13.67 -9.18
CA GLY A 92 23.72 -13.10 -9.69
C GLY A 92 23.66 -11.57 -9.60
N PRO A 93 23.31 -10.85 -10.69
CA PRO A 93 23.19 -9.39 -10.71
C PRO A 93 22.46 -8.77 -9.51
N VAL A 94 21.37 -9.37 -9.01
CA VAL A 94 20.63 -8.79 -7.87
C VAL A 94 21.34 -9.00 -6.53
N GLU A 95 22.01 -10.16 -6.33
CA GLU A 95 22.86 -10.36 -5.15
C GLU A 95 24.04 -9.40 -5.17
N GLN A 96 24.72 -9.28 -6.32
CA GLN A 96 25.83 -8.34 -6.50
C GLN A 96 25.41 -6.88 -6.29
N LEU A 97 24.21 -6.49 -6.73
CA LEU A 97 23.66 -5.17 -6.41
C LEU A 97 23.49 -5.01 -4.88
N CYS A 98 22.95 -6.00 -4.18
CA CYS A 98 22.82 -5.95 -2.72
C CYS A 98 24.16 -5.93 -1.98
N ASP A 99 25.19 -6.62 -2.46
CA ASP A 99 26.58 -6.55 -1.95
C ASP A 99 27.17 -5.14 -2.10
N MET A 100 26.85 -4.42 -3.19
CA MET A 100 27.33 -3.07 -3.47
C MET A 100 26.60 -1.97 -2.68
N LEU A 101 25.47 -2.28 -2.03
CA LEU A 101 24.63 -1.30 -1.34
C LEU A 101 25.00 -1.17 0.14
N ASP A 102 25.32 0.05 0.57
CA ASP A 102 25.46 0.46 1.96
C ASP A 102 24.41 1.55 2.26
N GLU A 103 23.33 1.19 2.95
CA GLU A 103 22.20 2.10 3.17
C GLU A 103 22.56 3.28 4.09
N TRP A 104 23.59 3.18 4.93
CA TRP A 104 24.07 4.32 5.73
C TRP A 104 24.81 5.33 4.83
N ARG A 105 25.80 4.87 4.05
CA ARG A 105 26.52 5.71 3.07
C ARG A 105 25.55 6.35 2.08
N ILE A 106 24.55 5.60 1.61
CA ILE A 106 23.50 6.09 0.70
C ILE A 106 22.63 7.17 1.35
N THR A 107 22.10 6.94 2.55
CA THR A 107 21.07 7.81 3.15
C THR A 107 21.61 8.97 3.98
N HIS A 108 22.81 8.84 4.56
CA HIS A 108 23.39 9.85 5.45
C HIS A 108 24.50 10.67 4.76
N GLU A 109 25.48 9.99 4.17
CA GLU A 109 26.68 10.63 3.61
C GLU A 109 26.46 11.19 2.20
N LEU A 110 26.09 10.34 1.24
CA LEU A 110 25.93 10.70 -0.17
C LEU A 110 24.57 11.35 -0.47
N LYS A 111 23.52 10.90 0.23
CA LYS A 111 22.10 11.21 -0.04
C LYS A 111 21.70 10.84 -1.48
N ASP A 112 22.35 9.84 -2.05
CA ASP A 112 22.11 9.24 -3.38
C ASP A 112 22.74 7.84 -3.40
N LEU A 113 22.47 7.05 -4.45
CA LEU A 113 23.27 5.87 -4.75
C LEU A 113 24.68 6.31 -5.20
N PRO A 114 25.74 5.54 -4.85
CA PRO A 114 27.07 5.78 -5.38
C PRO A 114 27.10 5.72 -6.92
N PRO A 115 27.96 6.50 -7.62
CA PRO A 115 28.08 6.44 -9.08
C PRO A 115 28.36 5.02 -9.62
N GLU A 116 29.16 4.23 -8.89
CA GLU A 116 29.43 2.83 -9.21
C GLU A 116 28.17 1.94 -9.17
N VAL A 117 27.21 2.24 -8.29
CA VAL A 117 25.91 1.54 -8.20
C VAL A 117 24.96 2.01 -9.30
N TRP A 118 24.89 3.32 -9.57
CA TRP A 118 24.13 3.88 -10.69
C TRP A 118 24.54 3.27 -12.03
N GLN A 119 25.85 3.13 -12.27
CA GLN A 119 26.38 2.53 -13.48
C GLN A 119 26.08 1.02 -13.55
N PHE A 120 26.27 0.28 -12.45
CA PHE A 120 25.94 -1.15 -12.38
C PHE A 120 24.45 -1.44 -12.68
N ILE A 121 23.53 -0.62 -12.16
CA ILE A 121 22.09 -0.70 -12.43
C ILE A 121 21.80 -0.55 -13.93
N LYS A 122 22.45 0.41 -14.61
CA LYS A 122 22.29 0.63 -16.05
C LYS A 122 22.86 -0.54 -16.87
N ASP A 123 24.13 -0.88 -16.67
CA ASP A 123 24.85 -1.86 -17.48
C ASP A 123 24.27 -3.29 -17.38
N ASN A 124 23.67 -3.63 -16.23
CA ASN A 124 23.00 -4.92 -16.05
C ASN A 124 21.52 -4.90 -16.50
N GLY A 125 21.02 -3.80 -17.05
CA GLY A 125 19.68 -3.70 -17.63
C GLY A 125 18.55 -3.69 -16.59
N PHE A 126 18.81 -3.18 -15.38
CA PHE A 126 17.77 -3.09 -14.34
C PHE A 126 16.65 -2.09 -14.69
N PHE A 127 16.84 -1.19 -15.66
CA PHE A 127 15.77 -0.32 -16.18
C PHE A 127 14.95 -0.96 -17.32
N GLY A 128 15.31 -2.16 -17.76
CA GLY A 128 14.69 -2.88 -18.87
C GLY A 128 14.11 -4.25 -18.49
N LEU A 129 13.71 -4.46 -17.22
CA LEU A 129 13.19 -5.76 -16.75
C LEU A 129 11.95 -6.17 -17.55
N ILE A 130 10.97 -5.27 -17.69
CA ILE A 130 9.71 -5.55 -18.42
C ILE A 130 9.84 -5.39 -19.95
N ILE A 131 10.90 -4.74 -20.45
CA ILE A 131 11.03 -4.42 -21.88
C ILE A 131 11.33 -5.70 -22.67
N PRO A 132 10.60 -6.01 -23.76
CA PRO A 132 10.83 -7.18 -24.59
C PRO A 132 12.25 -7.29 -25.14
N LYS A 133 12.76 -8.53 -25.24
CA LYS A 133 14.12 -8.85 -25.71
C LYS A 133 14.43 -8.37 -27.12
N GLN A 134 13.42 -8.20 -27.98
CA GLN A 134 13.59 -7.61 -29.32
C GLN A 134 14.04 -6.14 -29.28
N TYR A 135 13.79 -5.44 -28.18
CA TYR A 135 14.28 -4.09 -27.88
C TYR A 135 15.47 -4.12 -26.90
N GLY A 136 16.17 -5.25 -26.74
CA GLY A 136 17.33 -5.38 -25.85
C GLY A 136 17.02 -5.43 -24.35
N GLY A 137 15.74 -5.41 -23.95
CA GLY A 137 15.35 -5.60 -22.56
C GLY A 137 15.37 -7.06 -22.10
N ARG A 138 14.95 -7.33 -20.86
CA ARG A 138 14.93 -8.67 -20.26
C ARG A 138 13.65 -9.46 -20.58
N GLY A 139 12.50 -8.78 -20.72
CA GLY A 139 11.20 -9.42 -20.94
C GLY A 139 10.78 -10.36 -19.80
N PHE A 140 11.06 -9.97 -18.56
CA PHE A 140 10.77 -10.74 -17.34
C PHE A 140 9.32 -10.62 -16.90
N SER A 141 8.87 -11.65 -16.18
CA SER A 141 7.56 -11.77 -15.54
C SER A 141 7.30 -10.70 -14.47
N ALA A 142 6.02 -10.45 -14.19
CA ALA A 142 5.56 -9.70 -13.04
C ALA A 142 6.02 -10.34 -11.72
N LEU A 143 6.08 -11.68 -11.65
CA LEU A 143 6.70 -12.38 -10.53
C LEU A 143 8.18 -12.02 -10.37
N ALA A 144 8.99 -12.11 -11.43
CA ALA A 144 10.41 -11.78 -11.36
C ALA A 144 10.65 -10.31 -11.00
N HIS A 145 9.91 -9.37 -11.61
CA HIS A 145 9.95 -7.97 -11.20
C HIS A 145 9.61 -7.80 -9.70
N SER A 146 8.59 -8.52 -9.20
CA SER A 146 8.22 -8.52 -7.77
C SER A 146 9.34 -9.05 -6.87
N GLU A 147 9.97 -10.18 -7.23
CA GLU A 147 11.08 -10.76 -6.46
C GLU A 147 12.33 -9.85 -6.47
N ILE A 148 12.67 -9.26 -7.62
CA ILE A 148 13.83 -8.36 -7.77
C ILE A 148 13.67 -7.14 -6.86
N VAL A 149 12.52 -6.46 -6.94
CA VAL A 149 12.23 -5.27 -6.13
C VAL A 149 12.09 -5.62 -4.64
N MET A 150 11.54 -6.79 -4.29
CA MET A 150 11.47 -7.27 -2.91
C MET A 150 12.86 -7.56 -2.33
N LYS A 151 13.76 -8.20 -3.09
CA LYS A 151 15.13 -8.49 -2.65
C LYS A 151 15.92 -7.21 -2.41
N ILE A 152 15.96 -6.30 -3.41
CA ILE A 152 16.65 -5.01 -3.28
C ILE A 152 16.06 -4.19 -2.12
N GLY A 153 14.73 -4.15 -1.99
CA GLY A 153 14.02 -3.41 -0.94
C GLY A 153 14.27 -3.91 0.48
N SER A 154 14.76 -5.15 0.64
CA SER A 154 15.22 -5.67 1.94
C SER A 154 16.63 -5.23 2.33
N ARG A 155 17.40 -4.62 1.41
CA ARG A 155 18.75 -4.06 1.63
C ARG A 155 18.79 -2.53 1.54
N SER A 156 18.13 -1.93 0.54
CA SER A 156 18.06 -0.49 0.34
C SER A 156 16.70 -0.08 -0.24
N GLY A 157 16.00 0.80 0.47
CA GLY A 157 14.76 1.40 -0.07
C GLY A 157 15.07 2.33 -1.25
N THR A 158 16.21 3.01 -1.19
CA THR A 158 16.70 3.93 -2.22
C THR A 158 16.93 3.21 -3.55
N ALA A 159 17.68 2.11 -3.53
CA ALA A 159 17.96 1.33 -4.75
C ALA A 159 16.70 0.65 -5.30
N ALA A 160 15.82 0.15 -4.42
CA ALA A 160 14.57 -0.48 -4.83
C ALA A 160 13.68 0.49 -5.60
N VAL A 161 13.50 1.73 -5.11
CA VAL A 161 12.72 2.76 -5.81
C VAL A 161 13.35 3.13 -7.16
N THR A 162 14.67 3.25 -7.23
CA THR A 162 15.40 3.55 -8.48
C THR A 162 15.21 2.47 -9.56
N VAL A 163 15.17 1.19 -9.18
CA VAL A 163 14.89 0.07 -10.11
C VAL A 163 13.41 -0.09 -10.43
N MET A 164 12.52 0.14 -9.45
CA MET A 164 11.08 -0.13 -9.53
C MET A 164 10.33 0.87 -10.44
N VAL A 165 10.70 2.15 -10.44
CA VAL A 165 9.95 3.19 -11.18
C VAL A 165 10.05 3.04 -12.72
N PRO A 166 11.24 2.82 -13.33
CA PRO A 166 11.36 2.59 -14.78
C PRO A 166 10.55 1.38 -15.29
N ASN A 167 10.34 0.37 -14.42
CA ASN A 167 9.67 -0.90 -14.75
C ASN A 167 8.20 -0.95 -14.30
N SER A 168 7.58 0.17 -13.91
CA SER A 168 6.19 0.22 -13.45
C SER A 168 5.39 1.30 -14.19
N LEU A 169 5.06 2.43 -13.56
CA LEU A 169 4.41 3.57 -14.22
C LEU A 169 5.43 4.43 -14.98
N GLY A 170 6.21 3.80 -15.86
CA GLY A 170 7.26 4.43 -16.65
C GLY A 170 6.86 4.64 -18.12
N PRO A 171 7.59 5.52 -18.86
CA PRO A 171 7.51 5.62 -20.31
C PRO A 171 7.56 4.28 -21.05
N ALA A 172 8.35 3.31 -20.56
CA ALA A 172 8.47 1.99 -21.17
C ALA A 172 7.12 1.25 -21.29
N GLU A 173 6.35 1.16 -20.20
CA GLU A 173 5.03 0.50 -20.18
C GLU A 173 4.04 1.21 -21.12
N LEU A 174 4.01 2.55 -21.10
CA LEU A 174 3.15 3.34 -21.99
C LEU A 174 3.54 3.17 -23.47
N LEU A 175 4.83 3.15 -23.80
CA LEU A 175 5.34 2.95 -25.15
C LEU A 175 5.01 1.56 -25.69
N MET A 176 5.08 0.51 -24.87
CA MET A 176 4.77 -0.86 -25.30
C MET A 176 3.32 -1.01 -25.75
N HIS A 177 2.36 -0.49 -24.97
CA HIS A 177 0.93 -0.60 -25.31
C HIS A 177 0.45 0.44 -26.32
N TYR A 178 1.03 1.66 -26.33
CA TYR A 178 0.44 2.82 -27.01
C TYR A 178 1.39 3.63 -27.89
N GLY A 179 2.72 3.42 -27.81
CA GLY A 179 3.68 4.13 -28.66
C GLY A 179 3.56 3.76 -30.13
N THR A 180 3.95 4.67 -31.03
CA THR A 180 4.13 4.33 -32.46
C THR A 180 5.32 3.38 -32.62
N ASP A 181 5.47 2.74 -33.78
CA ASP A 181 6.59 1.81 -33.98
C ASP A 181 7.93 2.55 -34.09
N GLU A 182 7.95 3.79 -34.56
CA GLU A 182 9.11 4.69 -34.50
C GLU A 182 9.49 4.99 -33.03
N GLN A 183 8.51 5.35 -32.20
CA GLN A 183 8.71 5.63 -30.77
C GLN A 183 9.21 4.40 -30.01
N LYS A 184 8.64 3.21 -30.28
CA LYS A 184 9.09 1.94 -29.69
C LYS A 184 10.52 1.62 -30.10
N ASN A 185 10.84 1.68 -31.40
CA ASN A 185 12.17 1.37 -31.93
C ASN A 185 13.24 2.37 -31.46
N TYR A 186 12.89 3.64 -31.21
CA TYR A 186 13.81 4.64 -30.68
C TYR A 186 14.00 4.52 -29.16
N TYR A 187 12.93 4.60 -28.38
CA TYR A 187 13.02 4.75 -26.92
C TYR A 187 13.24 3.44 -26.18
N LEU A 188 12.57 2.33 -26.54
CA LEU A 188 12.65 1.09 -25.76
C LEU A 188 14.09 0.51 -25.69
N PRO A 189 14.89 0.49 -26.78
CA PRO A 189 16.29 0.07 -26.68
C PRO A 189 17.16 0.97 -25.80
N ARG A 190 16.92 2.29 -25.82
CA ARG A 190 17.71 3.25 -25.03
C ARG A 190 17.37 3.19 -23.53
N LEU A 191 16.10 2.95 -23.21
CA LEU A 191 15.62 2.66 -21.86
C LEU A 191 16.18 1.32 -21.33
N ALA A 192 16.14 0.26 -22.15
CA ALA A 192 16.65 -1.05 -21.76
C ALA A 192 18.16 -1.06 -21.46
N GLN A 193 18.94 -0.26 -22.19
CA GLN A 193 20.39 -0.07 -22.02
C GLN A 193 20.75 0.96 -20.93
N GLY A 194 19.77 1.59 -20.25
CA GLY A 194 20.02 2.63 -19.25
C GLY A 194 20.66 3.92 -19.80
N LEU A 195 20.66 4.09 -21.13
CA LEU A 195 21.06 5.34 -21.80
C LEU A 195 20.06 6.45 -21.45
N GLU A 196 18.77 6.10 -21.42
CA GLU A 196 17.74 6.97 -20.84
C GLU A 196 17.51 6.65 -19.36
N VAL A 197 17.38 7.69 -18.54
CA VAL A 197 16.82 7.62 -17.18
C VAL A 197 15.43 8.25 -17.24
N PRO A 198 14.35 7.45 -17.12
CA PRO A 198 13.00 7.98 -17.24
C PRO A 198 12.44 8.54 -15.92
N CYS A 199 11.57 9.54 -16.02
CA CYS A 199 10.63 9.91 -14.96
C CYS A 199 9.23 10.15 -15.52
N PHE A 200 8.23 10.32 -14.64
CA PHE A 200 6.85 10.58 -15.06
C PHE A 200 6.16 11.70 -14.25
N GLY A 201 5.96 12.85 -14.89
CA GLY A 201 5.28 14.04 -14.39
C GLY A 201 3.76 13.95 -14.48
N LEU A 202 3.12 13.34 -13.47
CA LEU A 202 1.66 13.39 -13.30
C LEU A 202 1.22 14.45 -12.26
N THR A 203 1.71 14.34 -11.03
CA THR A 203 1.30 15.15 -9.87
C THR A 203 1.78 16.60 -9.95
N SER A 204 0.86 17.55 -9.76
CA SER A 204 1.13 19.00 -9.68
C SER A 204 0.94 19.53 -8.25
N PRO A 205 1.25 20.81 -7.95
CA PRO A 205 0.93 21.47 -6.67
C PRO A 205 -0.53 21.37 -6.22
N ASP A 206 -1.47 21.37 -7.16
CA ASP A 206 -2.91 21.36 -6.86
C ASP A 206 -3.55 19.97 -7.05
N ALA A 207 -3.06 19.17 -8.00
CA ALA A 207 -3.62 17.87 -8.35
C ALA A 207 -2.71 16.70 -7.94
N GLY A 208 -3.24 15.83 -7.07
CA GLY A 208 -2.57 14.59 -6.63
C GLY A 208 -3.53 13.42 -6.60
N SER A 209 -4.38 13.34 -5.58
CA SER A 209 -5.44 12.32 -5.48
C SER A 209 -6.47 12.42 -6.62
N ASP A 210 -6.83 13.64 -7.01
CA ASP A 210 -7.65 13.90 -8.20
C ASP A 210 -6.76 14.22 -9.41
N ALA A 211 -6.14 13.18 -9.96
CA ALA A 211 -5.25 13.30 -11.12
C ALA A 211 -5.98 13.65 -12.43
N GLY A 212 -7.32 13.64 -12.46
CA GLY A 212 -8.10 14.12 -13.61
C GLY A 212 -8.16 15.65 -13.68
N SER A 213 -8.00 16.32 -12.53
CA SER A 213 -8.12 17.78 -12.39
C SER A 213 -6.78 18.52 -12.50
N ILE A 214 -5.75 17.93 -13.13
CA ILE A 214 -4.45 18.58 -13.35
C ILE A 214 -4.60 19.99 -14.00
N PRO A 215 -3.88 21.02 -13.52
CA PRO A 215 -3.90 22.36 -14.09
C PRO A 215 -2.98 22.48 -15.32
N ASP A 216 -2.00 21.58 -15.46
CA ASP A 216 -1.00 21.59 -16.52
C ASP A 216 -1.66 21.43 -17.89
N TYR A 217 -1.30 22.31 -18.82
CA TYR A 217 -2.01 22.44 -20.10
C TYR A 217 -1.05 22.63 -21.27
N ALA A 218 -1.58 22.41 -22.47
CA ALA A 218 -0.92 22.71 -23.72
C ALA A 218 -1.91 23.28 -24.74
N VAL A 219 -1.42 24.14 -25.64
CA VAL A 219 -2.19 24.71 -26.75
C VAL A 219 -1.55 24.28 -28.06
N VAL A 220 -2.33 23.63 -28.94
CA VAL A 220 -1.90 23.23 -30.29
C VAL A 220 -1.58 24.48 -31.10
N CYS A 221 -0.43 24.48 -31.77
CA CYS A 221 0.04 25.61 -32.54
C CYS A 221 1.05 25.17 -33.61
N LYS A 222 1.60 26.14 -34.33
CA LYS A 222 2.81 25.94 -35.14
C LYS A 222 4.00 26.69 -34.53
N GLY A 223 5.20 26.16 -34.77
CA GLY A 223 6.45 26.76 -34.29
C GLY A 223 7.65 26.39 -35.15
N GLU A 224 8.82 26.89 -34.75
CA GLU A 224 10.10 26.40 -35.25
C GLU A 224 10.56 25.21 -34.40
N PHE A 225 11.03 24.15 -35.06
CA PHE A 225 11.64 22.99 -34.39
C PHE A 225 12.69 22.32 -35.30
N ASP A 226 13.86 21.98 -34.76
CA ASP A 226 15.03 21.49 -35.52
C ASP A 226 15.37 22.33 -36.78
N GLY A 227 15.25 23.66 -36.68
CA GLY A 227 15.48 24.59 -37.80
C GLY A 227 14.42 24.54 -38.91
N LYS A 228 13.32 23.80 -38.72
CA LYS A 228 12.16 23.77 -39.63
C LYS A 228 11.10 24.73 -39.10
N GLN A 229 10.62 25.62 -39.97
CA GLN A 229 9.48 26.48 -39.70
C GLN A 229 8.14 25.74 -39.89
N ASP A 230 7.04 26.31 -39.41
CA ASP A 230 5.67 25.80 -39.58
C ASP A 230 5.41 24.37 -39.04
N VAL A 231 6.26 23.86 -38.14
CA VAL A 231 6.09 22.54 -37.53
C VAL A 231 4.86 22.54 -36.64
N LEU A 232 3.94 21.59 -36.86
CA LEU A 232 2.77 21.40 -36.01
C LEU A 232 3.19 20.75 -34.68
N GLY A 233 2.81 21.38 -33.57
CA GLY A 233 3.13 20.95 -32.22
C GLY A 233 2.21 21.61 -31.22
N MET A 234 2.70 21.83 -30.02
CA MET A 234 1.97 22.54 -28.97
C MET A 234 2.94 23.32 -28.06
N ARG A 235 2.46 24.42 -27.49
CA ARG A 235 3.11 25.11 -26.36
C ARG A 235 2.58 24.49 -25.07
N VAL A 236 3.46 24.07 -24.17
CA VAL A 236 3.12 23.38 -22.91
C VAL A 236 3.56 24.23 -21.72
N THR A 237 2.69 24.36 -20.73
CA THR A 237 2.96 25.03 -19.45
C THR A 237 2.57 24.11 -18.29
N TRP A 238 3.50 23.83 -17.38
CA TRP A 238 3.32 22.84 -16.31
C TRP A 238 4.16 23.13 -15.06
N GLU A 239 3.69 22.62 -13.93
CA GLU A 239 4.49 22.49 -12.71
C GLU A 239 4.19 21.13 -12.07
N LYS A 240 5.20 20.25 -12.03
CA LYS A 240 5.09 18.93 -11.42
C LYS A 240 5.93 18.85 -10.16
N ARG A 241 5.40 18.17 -9.13
CA ARG A 241 6.08 17.95 -7.83
C ARG A 241 6.14 16.46 -7.49
N TYR A 242 7.04 16.12 -6.57
CA TYR A 242 7.28 14.76 -6.08
C TYR A 242 7.62 13.74 -7.19
N ILE A 243 8.25 14.19 -8.28
CA ILE A 243 8.57 13.34 -9.43
C ILE A 243 9.84 12.54 -9.15
N THR A 244 9.66 11.25 -8.91
CA THR A 244 10.76 10.29 -8.71
C THR A 244 11.57 10.13 -10.01
N LEU A 245 12.89 10.02 -9.85
CA LEU A 245 13.95 10.13 -10.86
C LEU A 245 14.04 11.49 -11.58
N GLY A 246 13.06 12.38 -11.46
CA GLY A 246 13.03 13.70 -12.11
C GLY A 246 14.35 14.51 -12.09
N PRO A 247 15.07 14.62 -10.95
CA PRO A 247 16.32 15.39 -10.87
C PRO A 247 17.48 14.85 -11.70
N VAL A 248 17.43 13.58 -12.10
CA VAL A 248 18.48 12.87 -12.86
C VAL A 248 17.95 12.24 -14.15
N ALA A 249 16.71 12.58 -14.53
CA ALA A 249 16.07 12.04 -15.71
C ALA A 249 16.63 12.69 -16.98
N THR A 250 16.75 11.89 -18.04
CA THR A 250 17.06 12.34 -19.41
C THR A 250 15.78 12.45 -20.26
N ILE A 251 14.73 11.71 -19.89
CA ILE A 251 13.43 11.72 -20.57
C ILE A 251 12.29 11.86 -19.55
N LEU A 252 11.47 12.89 -19.72
CA LEU A 252 10.29 13.18 -18.92
C LEU A 252 9.05 12.70 -19.67
N GLY A 253 8.34 11.71 -19.14
CA GLY A 253 6.94 11.49 -19.51
C GLY A 253 6.08 12.55 -18.81
N LEU A 254 5.30 13.35 -19.55
CA LEU A 254 4.48 14.43 -18.99
C LEU A 254 2.99 14.22 -19.31
N ALA A 255 2.13 14.48 -18.33
CA ALA A 255 0.67 14.51 -18.49
C ALA A 255 0.12 15.95 -18.37
N PHE A 256 -0.63 16.39 -19.38
CA PHE A 256 -1.26 17.72 -19.48
C PHE A 256 -2.62 17.63 -20.20
N LYS A 257 -3.46 18.67 -20.07
CA LYS A 257 -4.68 18.84 -20.89
C LYS A 257 -4.35 19.54 -22.20
N LEU A 258 -4.79 19.03 -23.34
CA LEU A 258 -4.48 19.62 -24.65
C LEU A 258 -5.68 20.40 -25.20
N TYR A 259 -5.43 21.61 -25.70
CA TYR A 259 -6.42 22.51 -26.28
C TYR A 259 -6.10 22.89 -27.73
N ASP A 260 -7.10 22.91 -28.61
CA ASP A 260 -6.99 23.26 -30.04
C ASP A 260 -7.98 24.38 -30.46
N PRO A 261 -7.79 25.61 -29.97
CA PRO A 261 -8.69 26.74 -30.23
C PRO A 261 -8.66 27.22 -31.69
N ASP A 262 -7.57 26.96 -32.41
CA ASP A 262 -7.41 27.29 -33.83
C ASP A 262 -7.88 26.14 -34.76
N HIS A 263 -8.41 25.04 -34.20
CA HIS A 263 -8.93 23.86 -34.92
C HIS A 263 -7.91 23.24 -35.92
N LEU A 264 -6.64 23.16 -35.53
CA LEU A 264 -5.54 22.65 -36.33
C LEU A 264 -5.48 21.11 -36.39
N LEU A 265 -6.16 20.42 -35.46
CA LEU A 265 -6.36 18.97 -35.42
C LEU A 265 -7.83 18.59 -35.68
N GLY A 266 -8.80 19.38 -35.22
CA GLY A 266 -10.21 19.12 -35.49
C GLY A 266 -11.21 20.09 -34.83
N ASN A 267 -12.50 19.74 -34.89
CA ASN A 267 -13.62 20.60 -34.49
C ASN A 267 -13.89 20.62 -32.97
N GLN A 268 -12.89 20.36 -32.12
CA GLN A 268 -13.03 20.30 -30.65
C GLN A 268 -11.92 21.14 -30.01
N GLU A 269 -12.31 22.04 -29.10
CA GLU A 269 -11.36 22.93 -28.41
C GLU A 269 -10.66 22.23 -27.24
N ASP A 270 -11.40 21.56 -26.34
CA ASP A 270 -10.82 20.70 -25.30
C ASP A 270 -10.66 19.28 -25.88
N LEU A 271 -9.42 18.82 -25.98
CA LEU A 271 -9.06 17.50 -26.47
C LEU A 271 -8.76 16.52 -25.33
N GLY A 272 -8.81 16.96 -24.07
CA GLY A 272 -8.59 16.12 -22.89
C GLY A 272 -7.13 15.83 -22.54
N ILE A 273 -6.93 14.94 -21.56
CA ILE A 273 -5.60 14.61 -21.04
C ILE A 273 -4.78 13.83 -22.08
N THR A 274 -3.59 14.33 -22.36
CA THR A 274 -2.65 13.80 -23.35
C THR A 274 -1.28 13.58 -22.70
N LEU A 275 -0.51 12.62 -23.22
CA LEU A 275 0.82 12.26 -22.69
C LEU A 275 1.90 12.48 -23.74
N ALA A 276 3.01 13.12 -23.36
CA ALA A 276 4.19 13.27 -24.22
C ALA A 276 5.48 12.77 -23.55
N LEU A 277 6.51 12.49 -24.36
CA LEU A 277 7.87 12.23 -23.92
C LEU A 277 8.77 13.41 -24.32
N ILE A 278 9.36 14.07 -23.34
CA ILE A 278 10.09 15.33 -23.48
C ILE A 278 11.54 15.13 -22.98
N PRO A 279 12.57 15.24 -23.85
CA PRO A 279 13.97 15.24 -23.43
C PRO A 279 14.24 16.35 -22.42
N THR A 280 14.97 16.07 -21.34
CA THR A 280 15.15 17.03 -20.23
C THR A 280 16.16 18.14 -20.50
N ASP A 281 16.78 18.14 -21.68
CA ASP A 281 17.56 19.24 -22.27
C ASP A 281 16.73 20.16 -23.20
N THR A 282 15.42 19.90 -23.35
CA THR A 282 14.51 20.78 -24.12
C THR A 282 14.53 22.22 -23.58
N PRO A 283 14.79 23.24 -24.40
CA PRO A 283 14.82 24.64 -23.95
C PRO A 283 13.52 25.07 -23.25
N GLY A 284 13.66 25.64 -22.04
CA GLY A 284 12.54 26.07 -21.19
C GLY A 284 12.03 24.99 -20.22
N LEU A 285 12.51 23.74 -20.32
CA LEU A 285 12.33 22.74 -19.26
C LEU A 285 13.31 22.99 -18.13
N HIS A 286 12.82 22.95 -16.88
CA HIS A 286 13.63 23.08 -15.68
C HIS A 286 13.49 21.85 -14.77
N THR A 287 14.62 21.31 -14.30
CA THR A 287 14.69 20.15 -13.38
C THR A 287 15.96 20.24 -12.50
N GLY A 288 16.32 19.15 -11.80
CA GLY A 288 17.57 19.01 -11.03
C GLY A 288 17.48 19.38 -9.55
N ARG A 289 16.47 20.17 -9.14
CA ARG A 289 16.17 20.41 -7.71
C ARG A 289 15.64 19.13 -7.06
N ARG A 290 15.94 18.91 -5.78
CA ARG A 290 15.54 17.70 -5.03
C ARG A 290 14.59 18.00 -3.87
N HIS A 291 13.71 17.05 -3.56
CA HIS A 291 13.01 16.92 -2.29
C HIS A 291 13.74 15.90 -1.39
N LEU A 292 13.50 15.95 -0.07
CA LEU A 292 14.02 14.98 0.90
C LEU A 292 12.84 14.24 1.59
N PRO A 293 12.33 13.14 1.00
CA PRO A 293 11.19 12.42 1.54
C PRO A 293 11.58 11.52 2.72
N LEU A 294 11.63 12.09 3.93
CA LEU A 294 11.91 11.38 5.20
C LEU A 294 13.24 10.58 5.16
N ASP A 295 14.34 11.27 4.85
CA ASP A 295 15.69 10.71 4.62
C ASP A 295 15.82 9.65 3.51
N ALA A 296 14.72 9.28 2.81
CA ALA A 296 14.79 8.35 1.70
C ALA A 296 15.55 9.01 0.53
N ALA A 297 16.78 8.55 0.30
CA ALA A 297 17.75 9.19 -0.58
C ALA A 297 17.50 8.99 -2.08
N PHE A 298 16.36 8.40 -2.48
CA PHE A 298 16.03 8.23 -3.89
C PHE A 298 15.86 9.59 -4.57
N GLN A 299 16.19 9.63 -5.86
CA GLN A 299 16.07 10.86 -6.64
C GLN A 299 14.59 11.23 -6.77
N ASN A 300 14.22 12.41 -6.30
CA ASN A 300 12.87 12.95 -6.33
C ASN A 300 12.93 14.47 -6.34
N GLY A 301 12.11 15.13 -7.15
CA GLY A 301 12.15 16.59 -7.28
C GLY A 301 10.94 17.18 -8.02
N PRO A 302 10.89 18.51 -8.16
CA PRO A 302 9.97 19.16 -9.07
C PRO A 302 10.57 19.27 -10.49
N ASN A 303 9.70 19.46 -11.48
CA ASN A 303 10.09 19.97 -12.79
C ASN A 303 8.98 20.89 -13.32
N TRP A 304 9.34 21.89 -14.12
CA TRP A 304 8.42 22.90 -14.63
C TRP A 304 8.86 23.42 -15.99
N GLY A 305 7.94 24.08 -16.68
CA GLY A 305 8.17 24.76 -17.95
C GLY A 305 7.02 25.70 -18.28
N GLU A 306 7.32 26.80 -18.98
CA GLU A 306 6.35 27.81 -19.40
C GLU A 306 6.53 28.05 -20.90
N ASP A 307 5.44 27.98 -21.66
CA ASP A 307 5.42 28.15 -23.13
C ASP A 307 6.45 27.28 -23.88
N VAL A 308 6.75 26.06 -23.41
CA VAL A 308 7.73 25.19 -24.08
C VAL A 308 7.12 24.57 -25.33
N PHE A 309 7.72 24.78 -26.50
CA PHE A 309 7.26 24.14 -27.73
C PHE A 309 7.73 22.69 -27.82
N ILE A 310 6.79 21.76 -28.04
CA ILE A 310 7.09 20.37 -28.40
C ILE A 310 6.36 19.95 -29.68
N PRO A 311 6.97 19.15 -30.56
CA PRO A 311 6.35 18.67 -31.80
C PRO A 311 5.28 17.60 -31.53
N MET A 312 4.31 17.44 -32.44
CA MET A 312 3.24 16.44 -32.32
C MET A 312 3.74 14.99 -32.17
N ASP A 313 4.91 14.67 -32.71
CA ASP A 313 5.46 13.32 -32.73
C ASP A 313 6.05 12.89 -31.36
N TRP A 314 6.11 13.79 -30.38
CA TRP A 314 6.47 13.48 -28.99
C TRP A 314 5.27 13.00 -28.15
N ILE A 315 4.03 13.16 -28.62
CA ILE A 315 2.84 12.58 -27.98
C ILE A 315 2.90 11.05 -28.11
N ILE A 316 2.66 10.31 -27.02
CA ILE A 316 2.72 8.83 -27.03
C ILE A 316 1.61 8.29 -27.95
N GLY A 317 1.98 7.61 -29.04
CA GLY A 317 1.06 7.19 -30.10
C GLY A 317 0.79 8.25 -31.17
N GLY A 318 1.56 9.34 -31.17
CA GLY A 318 1.45 10.48 -32.09
C GLY A 318 0.07 11.13 -32.01
N ARG A 319 -0.46 11.57 -33.18
CA ARG A 319 -1.80 12.18 -33.27
C ARG A 319 -2.93 11.28 -32.74
N ASN A 320 -2.77 9.97 -32.76
CA ASN A 320 -3.77 9.02 -32.23
C ASN A 320 -3.74 8.92 -30.68
N GLY A 321 -2.71 9.45 -30.03
CA GLY A 321 -2.60 9.54 -28.57
C GLY A 321 -3.28 10.75 -27.95
N VAL A 322 -3.68 11.72 -28.76
CA VAL A 322 -4.39 12.95 -28.35
C VAL A 322 -5.68 12.58 -27.59
N GLY A 323 -5.83 13.14 -26.40
CA GLY A 323 -6.97 12.90 -25.51
C GLY A 323 -7.06 11.51 -24.89
N GLN A 324 -6.18 10.57 -25.27
CA GLN A 324 -6.21 9.18 -24.81
C GLN A 324 -5.43 8.97 -23.50
N GLY A 325 -4.75 10.00 -23.00
CA GLY A 325 -3.77 9.88 -21.92
C GLY A 325 -4.35 9.40 -20.60
N TRP A 326 -5.58 9.78 -20.26
CA TRP A 326 -6.24 9.29 -19.05
C TRP A 326 -6.51 7.78 -19.11
N ARG A 327 -7.12 7.29 -20.18
CA ARG A 327 -7.26 5.85 -20.49
C ARG A 327 -5.92 5.11 -20.44
N MET A 328 -4.83 5.69 -20.94
CA MET A 328 -3.50 5.07 -20.85
C MET A 328 -3.05 4.93 -19.39
N LEU A 329 -3.09 6.02 -18.62
CA LEU A 329 -2.70 6.06 -17.20
C LEU A 329 -3.48 5.04 -16.36
N MET A 330 -4.81 4.97 -16.51
CA MET A 330 -5.65 4.07 -15.72
C MET A 330 -5.35 2.59 -15.98
N ASN A 331 -4.97 2.23 -17.22
CA ASN A 331 -4.58 0.85 -17.56
C ASN A 331 -3.21 0.47 -16.99
N CYS A 332 -2.19 1.32 -17.17
CA CYS A 332 -0.82 1.01 -16.72
C CYS A 332 -0.67 1.07 -15.19
N LEU A 333 -1.38 1.98 -14.52
CA LEU A 333 -1.36 2.12 -13.05
C LEU A 333 -1.86 0.87 -12.32
N ALA A 334 -2.83 0.13 -12.90
CA ALA A 334 -3.31 -1.13 -12.31
C ALA A 334 -2.24 -2.24 -12.29
N VAL A 335 -1.37 -2.27 -13.30
CA VAL A 335 -0.25 -3.24 -13.38
C VAL A 335 0.85 -2.86 -12.40
N GLY A 336 1.34 -1.61 -12.46
CA GLY A 336 2.39 -1.13 -11.55
C GLY A 336 2.01 -1.31 -10.07
N ARG A 337 0.77 -0.97 -9.71
CA ARG A 337 0.22 -1.12 -8.35
C ARG A 337 0.13 -2.57 -7.87
N SER A 338 0.00 -3.53 -8.79
CA SER A 338 -0.08 -4.96 -8.46
C SER A 338 1.27 -5.58 -8.06
N ILE A 339 2.38 -4.93 -8.41
CA ILE A 339 3.74 -5.48 -8.28
C ILE A 339 4.57 -4.67 -7.28
N SER A 340 4.66 -3.35 -7.50
CA SER A 340 5.71 -2.46 -7.00
C SER A 340 5.68 -2.24 -5.49
N LEU A 341 4.61 -1.60 -5.00
CA LEU A 341 4.40 -1.38 -3.56
C LEU A 341 4.11 -2.68 -2.79
N PRO A 342 3.38 -3.68 -3.35
CA PRO A 342 3.29 -5.02 -2.77
C PRO A 342 4.65 -5.70 -2.53
N ALA A 343 5.61 -5.59 -3.47
CA ALA A 343 6.95 -6.15 -3.33
C ALA A 343 7.76 -5.50 -2.21
N THR A 344 7.91 -4.17 -2.24
CA THR A 344 8.66 -3.43 -1.21
C THR A 344 8.06 -3.57 0.20
N SER A 345 6.72 -3.54 0.31
CA SER A 345 6.01 -3.78 1.58
C SER A 345 6.25 -5.19 2.12
N THR A 346 6.29 -6.19 1.25
CA THR A 346 6.56 -7.59 1.62
C THR A 346 8.03 -7.81 1.98
N GLY A 347 8.96 -7.15 1.29
CA GLY A 347 10.39 -7.17 1.63
C GLY A 347 10.64 -6.60 3.02
N SER A 348 10.02 -5.46 3.34
CA SER A 348 10.05 -4.84 4.67
C SER A 348 9.46 -5.78 5.75
N ALA A 349 8.36 -6.47 5.44
CA ALA A 349 7.73 -7.43 6.35
C ALA A 349 8.62 -8.66 6.62
N LYS A 350 9.22 -9.24 5.56
CA LYS A 350 10.14 -10.37 5.66
C LYS A 350 11.44 -10.02 6.40
N LEU A 351 11.99 -8.84 6.15
CA LEU A 351 13.13 -8.27 6.89
C LEU A 351 12.80 -8.22 8.39
N ALA A 352 11.67 -7.58 8.76
CA ALA A 352 11.21 -7.49 10.14
C ALA A 352 10.95 -8.85 10.78
N ALA A 353 10.40 -9.84 10.04
CA ALA A 353 10.18 -11.19 10.54
C ALA A 353 11.51 -11.95 10.78
N ARG A 354 12.50 -11.79 9.89
CA ARG A 354 13.84 -12.38 10.07
C ARG A 354 14.52 -11.77 11.31
N THR A 355 14.61 -10.44 11.37
CA THR A 355 15.40 -9.75 12.40
C THR A 355 14.74 -9.76 13.76
N SER A 356 13.43 -9.51 13.87
CA SER A 356 12.73 -9.47 15.17
C SER A 356 12.75 -10.81 15.88
N GLY A 357 12.61 -11.92 15.14
CA GLY A 357 12.75 -13.26 15.70
C GLY A 357 14.15 -13.54 16.24
N ALA A 358 15.19 -13.27 15.43
CA ALA A 358 16.58 -13.45 15.85
C ALA A 358 16.96 -12.54 17.04
N TYR A 359 16.62 -11.25 16.97
CA TYR A 359 16.91 -10.29 18.03
C TYR A 359 16.20 -10.66 19.34
N SER A 360 14.96 -11.15 19.27
CA SER A 360 14.21 -11.60 20.44
C SER A 360 14.81 -12.85 21.11
N ARG A 361 15.50 -13.70 20.35
CA ARG A 361 16.27 -14.84 20.88
C ARG A 361 17.63 -14.42 21.47
N VAL A 362 18.28 -13.43 20.87
CA VAL A 362 19.64 -12.98 21.23
C VAL A 362 19.64 -12.00 22.42
N ARG A 363 18.71 -11.04 22.45
CA ARG A 363 18.58 -10.02 23.50
C ARG A 363 18.01 -10.65 24.77
N VAL A 364 18.75 -10.54 25.87
CA VAL A 364 18.35 -11.05 27.20
C VAL A 364 18.02 -9.88 28.13
N GLN A 365 16.87 -9.91 28.81
CA GLN A 365 16.48 -9.01 29.91
C GLN A 365 15.84 -9.82 31.04
N PHE A 366 15.95 -9.36 32.29
CA PHE A 366 15.49 -10.10 33.48
C PHE A 366 15.99 -11.56 33.56
N ASN A 367 17.16 -11.84 32.95
CA ASN A 367 17.78 -13.16 32.76
C ASN A 367 17.09 -14.11 31.75
N LEU A 368 16.17 -13.63 30.92
CA LEU A 368 15.46 -14.41 29.90
C LEU A 368 15.65 -13.76 28.50
N PRO A 369 15.79 -14.54 27.41
CA PRO A 369 15.62 -14.03 26.05
C PRO A 369 14.25 -13.33 25.92
N ILE A 370 14.21 -12.12 25.35
CA ILE A 370 12.99 -11.31 25.38
C ILE A 370 11.82 -11.93 24.61
N GLY A 371 12.11 -12.81 23.65
CA GLY A 371 11.12 -13.58 22.89
C GLY A 371 10.26 -14.55 23.71
N TYR A 372 10.56 -14.76 25.00
CA TYR A 372 9.74 -15.57 25.91
C TYR A 372 8.86 -14.72 26.86
N PHE A 373 8.76 -13.40 26.65
CA PHE A 373 7.74 -12.57 27.31
C PHE A 373 6.51 -12.47 26.41
N GLU A 374 5.32 -12.74 26.95
CA GLU A 374 4.07 -12.87 26.18
C GLU A 374 3.76 -11.63 25.31
N GLY A 375 4.06 -10.42 25.80
CA GLY A 375 3.89 -9.19 25.00
C GLY A 375 4.84 -9.05 23.79
N ILE A 376 6.01 -9.71 23.82
CA ILE A 376 6.90 -9.84 22.65
C ILE A 376 6.37 -10.96 21.73
N GLU A 377 5.86 -12.05 22.29
CA GLU A 377 5.23 -13.12 21.50
C GLU A 377 3.98 -12.63 20.75
N GLU A 378 3.17 -11.75 21.35
CA GLU A 378 2.00 -11.13 20.71
C GLU A 378 2.40 -10.30 19.47
N ALA A 379 3.48 -9.52 19.58
CA ALA A 379 4.05 -8.75 18.48
C ALA A 379 4.69 -9.67 17.41
N LEU A 380 5.46 -10.68 17.81
CA LEU A 380 6.04 -11.67 16.89
C LEU A 380 4.96 -12.46 16.14
N ALA A 381 3.84 -12.78 16.79
CA ALA A 381 2.68 -13.42 16.17
C ALA A 381 2.07 -12.55 15.07
N ARG A 382 1.89 -11.25 15.34
CA ARG A 382 1.48 -10.27 14.31
C ARG A 382 2.48 -10.20 13.16
N ILE A 383 3.78 -10.10 13.46
CA ILE A 383 4.82 -10.01 12.43
C ILE A 383 4.79 -11.25 11.52
N GLY A 384 4.83 -12.45 12.10
CA GLY A 384 4.88 -13.71 11.34
C GLY A 384 3.64 -13.94 10.49
N GLY A 385 2.45 -13.85 11.11
CA GLY A 385 1.18 -14.11 10.41
C GLY A 385 0.87 -13.08 9.32
N ASN A 386 1.04 -11.78 9.61
CA ASN A 386 0.85 -10.76 8.57
C ASN A 386 1.82 -10.97 7.39
N THR A 387 3.09 -11.28 7.64
CA THR A 387 4.08 -11.55 6.58
C THR A 387 3.68 -12.74 5.71
N TYR A 388 3.15 -13.81 6.30
CA TYR A 388 2.71 -15.01 5.56
C TYR A 388 1.55 -14.69 4.60
N MET A 389 0.56 -13.92 5.06
CA MET A 389 -0.58 -13.45 4.26
C MET A 389 -0.20 -12.44 3.16
N MET A 390 0.66 -11.47 3.48
CA MET A 390 1.10 -10.43 2.54
C MET A 390 1.82 -11.04 1.34
N ASP A 391 2.78 -11.93 1.60
CA ASP A 391 3.56 -12.60 0.57
C ASP A 391 2.72 -13.57 -0.28
N ALA A 392 1.72 -14.23 0.33
CA ALA A 392 0.74 -15.03 -0.41
C ALA A 392 -0.07 -14.19 -1.41
N ALA A 393 -0.57 -13.02 -0.98
CA ALA A 393 -1.32 -12.10 -1.82
C ALA A 393 -0.47 -11.47 -2.93
N ARG A 394 0.78 -11.12 -2.62
CA ARG A 394 1.77 -10.63 -3.60
C ARG A 394 1.99 -11.64 -4.72
N ILE A 395 2.34 -12.89 -4.38
CA ILE A 395 2.61 -13.94 -5.37
C ILE A 395 1.37 -14.25 -6.21
N MET A 396 0.18 -14.36 -5.60
CA MET A 396 -1.06 -14.60 -6.33
C MET A 396 -1.44 -13.45 -7.27
N THR A 397 -1.14 -12.19 -6.92
CA THR A 397 -1.46 -11.04 -7.78
C THR A 397 -0.47 -10.90 -8.92
N ALA A 398 0.84 -11.09 -8.68
CA ALA A 398 1.85 -11.12 -9.74
C ALA A 398 1.53 -12.22 -10.76
N GLY A 399 1.18 -13.42 -10.29
CA GLY A 399 0.73 -14.53 -11.13
C GLY A 399 -0.51 -14.25 -11.97
N ALA A 400 -1.41 -13.36 -11.53
CA ALA A 400 -2.54 -12.93 -12.35
C ALA A 400 -2.08 -12.06 -13.52
N VAL A 401 -1.17 -11.11 -13.27
CA VAL A 401 -0.56 -10.27 -14.32
C VAL A 401 0.21 -11.12 -15.33
N ASP A 402 0.93 -12.14 -14.87
CA ASP A 402 1.64 -13.10 -15.74
C ASP A 402 0.70 -13.97 -16.60
N LEU A 403 -0.57 -14.12 -16.20
CA LEU A 403 -1.64 -14.72 -17.01
C LEU A 403 -2.32 -13.72 -17.97
N GLY A 404 -1.84 -12.48 -18.04
CA GLY A 404 -2.39 -11.41 -18.87
C GLY A 404 -3.56 -10.64 -18.25
N GLU A 405 -3.94 -10.93 -17.01
CA GLU A 405 -4.98 -10.18 -16.30
C GLU A 405 -4.48 -8.76 -15.96
N LYS A 406 -5.41 -7.80 -15.91
CA LYS A 406 -5.13 -6.42 -15.48
C LYS A 406 -6.05 -6.08 -14.29
N PRO A 407 -5.90 -6.76 -13.13
CA PRO A 407 -6.99 -6.89 -12.16
C PRO A 407 -7.12 -5.62 -11.28
N SER A 408 -7.81 -4.61 -11.80
CA SER A 408 -7.80 -3.24 -11.28
C SER A 408 -8.26 -3.14 -9.82
N VAL A 409 -9.32 -3.85 -9.44
CA VAL A 409 -9.83 -3.88 -8.05
C VAL A 409 -8.85 -4.61 -7.11
N ILE A 410 -8.25 -5.72 -7.55
CA ILE A 410 -7.27 -6.47 -6.74
C ILE A 410 -5.99 -5.66 -6.55
N SER A 411 -5.54 -4.89 -7.55
CA SER A 411 -4.40 -3.96 -7.41
C SER A 411 -4.61 -2.99 -6.23
N ALA A 412 -5.83 -2.47 -6.08
CA ALA A 412 -6.21 -1.59 -4.98
C ALA A 412 -6.26 -2.34 -3.63
N ILE A 413 -6.78 -3.57 -3.61
CA ILE A 413 -6.77 -4.45 -2.43
C ILE A 413 -5.34 -4.67 -1.93
N VAL A 414 -4.43 -5.13 -2.80
CA VAL A 414 -3.07 -5.47 -2.35
C VAL A 414 -2.25 -4.24 -1.99
N LYS A 415 -2.33 -3.14 -2.76
CA LYS A 415 -1.61 -1.91 -2.40
C LYS A 415 -2.07 -1.37 -1.05
N TYR A 416 -3.37 -1.30 -0.80
CA TYR A 416 -3.86 -0.84 0.49
C TYR A 416 -3.41 -1.78 1.62
N HIS A 417 -3.79 -3.06 1.56
CA HIS A 417 -3.61 -3.94 2.71
C HIS A 417 -2.15 -4.37 2.98
N LEU A 418 -1.29 -4.47 1.96
CA LEU A 418 0.11 -4.84 2.19
C LEU A 418 0.91 -3.65 2.73
N THR A 419 0.70 -2.42 2.25
CA THR A 419 1.34 -1.23 2.82
C THR A 419 0.84 -0.92 4.24
N GLU A 420 -0.46 -1.16 4.50
CA GLU A 420 -1.05 -0.97 5.83
C GLU A 420 -0.57 -2.03 6.85
N ARG A 421 -0.54 -3.31 6.46
CA ARG A 421 0.03 -4.38 7.32
C ARG A 421 1.55 -4.22 7.47
N ALA A 422 2.29 -3.75 6.45
CA ALA A 422 3.71 -3.42 6.59
C ALA A 422 3.96 -2.32 7.63
N ARG A 423 3.11 -1.27 7.70
CA ARG A 423 3.18 -0.27 8.78
C ARG A 423 3.03 -0.92 10.16
N GLN A 424 2.04 -1.80 10.33
CA GLN A 424 1.86 -2.49 11.60
C GLN A 424 3.08 -3.36 11.96
N ILE A 425 3.58 -4.17 11.02
CA ILE A 425 4.75 -5.05 11.23
C ILE A 425 6.00 -4.25 11.59
N ILE A 426 6.25 -3.12 10.91
CA ILE A 426 7.44 -2.29 11.15
C ILE A 426 7.33 -1.54 12.49
N ASN A 427 6.13 -1.12 12.90
CA ASN A 427 5.91 -0.60 14.26
C ASN A 427 6.17 -1.69 15.32
N ASP A 428 5.53 -2.87 15.18
CA ASP A 428 5.73 -4.03 16.08
C ASP A 428 7.23 -4.40 16.19
N ALA A 429 7.97 -4.35 15.08
CA ALA A 429 9.40 -4.61 15.06
C ALA A 429 10.22 -3.51 15.76
N MET A 430 9.88 -2.23 15.60
CA MET A 430 10.55 -1.13 16.29
C MET A 430 10.36 -1.22 17.81
N ASP A 431 9.16 -1.59 18.28
CA ASP A 431 8.87 -1.78 19.69
C ASP A 431 9.69 -2.95 20.28
N ILE A 432 9.81 -4.07 19.56
CA ILE A 432 10.66 -5.22 19.94
C ILE A 432 12.15 -4.84 20.07
N HIS A 433 12.65 -3.99 19.18
CA HIS A 433 14.07 -3.58 19.19
C HIS A 433 14.35 -2.42 20.16
N GLY A 434 13.35 -1.59 20.46
CA GLY A 434 13.45 -0.42 21.33
C GLY A 434 14.58 0.51 20.90
N GLY A 435 15.51 0.79 21.83
CA GLY A 435 16.73 1.58 21.57
C GLY A 435 17.51 1.16 20.31
N LYS A 436 17.55 -0.13 19.99
CA LYS A 436 18.24 -0.65 18.80
C LYS A 436 17.53 -0.31 17.48
N GLY A 437 16.22 -0.07 17.51
CA GLY A 437 15.46 0.38 16.34
C GLY A 437 15.61 1.89 16.09
N ILE A 438 15.54 2.69 17.16
CA ILE A 438 15.51 4.16 17.06
C ILE A 438 16.89 4.82 16.86
N CYS A 439 17.97 4.26 17.39
CA CYS A 439 19.32 4.80 17.18
C CYS A 439 19.84 4.41 15.79
N ILE A 440 19.74 5.32 14.82
CA ILE A 440 20.19 5.10 13.44
C ILE A 440 21.72 5.25 13.37
N GLY A 441 22.36 4.35 12.63
CA GLY A 441 23.80 4.26 12.41
C GLY A 441 24.12 3.04 11.53
N PRO A 442 25.38 2.78 11.16
CA PRO A 442 25.76 1.64 10.32
C PRO A 442 25.33 0.26 10.86
N ARG A 443 25.08 0.10 12.17
CA ARG A 443 24.57 -1.13 12.78
C ARG A 443 23.04 -1.24 12.81
N ASN A 444 22.29 -0.30 12.23
CA ASN A 444 20.82 -0.28 12.24
C ASN A 444 20.24 -0.80 10.91
N TYR A 445 19.32 -1.77 11.00
CA TYR A 445 18.70 -2.45 9.86
C TYR A 445 17.16 -2.32 9.83
N LEU A 446 16.56 -1.40 10.62
CA LEU A 446 15.11 -1.13 10.63
C LEU A 446 14.74 0.36 10.53
N GLY A 447 15.56 1.27 11.08
CA GLY A 447 15.21 2.69 11.21
C GLY A 447 14.90 3.37 9.87
N ARG A 448 15.70 3.08 8.82
CA ARG A 448 15.41 3.58 7.46
C ARG A 448 14.13 2.98 6.88
N THR A 449 13.87 1.69 7.08
CA THR A 449 12.61 1.03 6.67
C THR A 449 11.39 1.67 7.35
N TYR A 450 11.50 2.04 8.63
CA TYR A 450 10.48 2.82 9.35
C TYR A 450 10.28 4.22 8.75
N GLN A 451 11.36 4.96 8.47
CA GLN A 451 11.29 6.29 7.85
C GLN A 451 10.72 6.27 6.42
N HIS A 452 10.99 5.22 5.63
CA HIS A 452 10.55 5.13 4.23
C HIS A 452 9.08 4.66 4.10
N MET A 453 8.57 3.90 5.07
CA MET A 453 7.21 3.32 5.06
C MET A 453 6.08 4.34 4.74
N PRO A 454 6.06 5.59 5.25
CA PRO A 454 5.02 6.57 4.97
C PRO A 454 4.90 6.99 3.50
N VAL A 455 5.93 6.76 2.68
CA VAL A 455 5.87 7.00 1.23
C VAL A 455 4.91 5.98 0.58
N SER A 456 5.08 4.69 0.88
CA SER A 456 4.32 3.59 0.25
C SER A 456 2.81 3.68 0.45
N ILE A 457 2.38 4.15 1.62
CA ILE A 457 0.95 4.31 1.98
C ILE A 457 0.31 5.53 1.28
N THR A 458 1.12 6.44 0.75
CA THR A 458 0.72 7.74 0.20
C THR A 458 0.73 7.76 -1.33
N VAL A 459 1.76 7.19 -1.96
CA VAL A 459 1.92 7.17 -3.44
C VAL A 459 1.04 6.12 -4.13
N GLU A 460 0.96 6.15 -5.47
CA GLU A 460 0.09 5.30 -6.32
C GLU A 460 -1.42 5.34 -5.98
N GLY A 461 -1.85 6.44 -5.35
CA GLY A 461 -3.17 6.60 -4.73
C GLY A 461 -3.09 6.35 -3.22
N ALA A 462 -3.35 7.38 -2.43
CA ALA A 462 -3.24 7.30 -0.97
C ALA A 462 -4.22 6.29 -0.37
N ASN A 463 -3.77 5.53 0.64
CA ASN A 463 -4.52 4.41 1.23
C ASN A 463 -5.97 4.77 1.64
N ILE A 464 -6.19 6.01 2.09
CA ILE A 464 -7.53 6.54 2.44
C ILE A 464 -8.46 6.51 1.22
N LEU A 465 -8.04 7.08 0.08
CA LEU A 465 -8.80 7.10 -1.17
C LEU A 465 -8.94 5.68 -1.75
N THR A 466 -7.87 4.89 -1.74
CA THR A 466 -7.86 3.51 -2.25
C THR A 466 -8.92 2.66 -1.53
N ARG A 467 -8.95 2.71 -0.20
CA ARG A 467 -9.93 1.97 0.61
C ARG A 467 -11.35 2.53 0.49
N ASN A 468 -11.52 3.84 0.65
CA ASN A 468 -12.85 4.45 0.73
C ASN A 468 -13.59 4.49 -0.61
N MET A 469 -12.86 4.77 -1.70
CA MET A 469 -13.44 5.06 -3.02
C MET A 469 -13.15 3.97 -4.05
N ILE A 470 -11.93 3.43 -4.12
CA ILE A 470 -11.54 2.52 -5.21
C ILE A 470 -12.08 1.10 -4.97
N ILE A 471 -11.64 0.41 -3.89
CA ILE A 471 -11.85 -1.05 -3.73
C ILE A 471 -13.32 -1.45 -3.90
N PHE A 472 -14.24 -0.84 -3.14
CA PHE A 472 -15.67 -1.14 -3.29
C PHE A 472 -16.36 -0.29 -4.36
N GLY A 473 -15.95 0.96 -4.59
CA GLY A 473 -16.63 1.83 -5.56
C GLY A 473 -16.49 1.33 -7.00
N GLN A 474 -15.28 0.95 -7.42
CA GLN A 474 -15.07 0.27 -8.71
C GLN A 474 -15.53 -1.19 -8.65
N GLY A 475 -15.31 -1.88 -7.53
CA GLY A 475 -15.70 -3.29 -7.37
C GLY A 475 -17.21 -3.55 -7.50
N ALA A 476 -18.05 -2.68 -6.94
CA ALA A 476 -19.50 -2.76 -7.05
C ALA A 476 -20.03 -2.57 -8.47
N ILE A 477 -19.27 -1.87 -9.34
CA ILE A 477 -19.64 -1.67 -10.74
C ILE A 477 -19.10 -2.80 -11.62
N ARG A 478 -17.81 -3.15 -11.48
CA ARG A 478 -17.10 -4.11 -12.33
C ARG A 478 -17.27 -5.57 -11.90
N CYS A 479 -17.11 -5.88 -10.60
CA CYS A 479 -17.14 -7.25 -10.10
C CYS A 479 -18.57 -7.78 -9.91
N HIS A 480 -19.56 -6.91 -9.73
CA HIS A 480 -20.96 -7.34 -9.67
C HIS A 480 -21.44 -7.82 -11.05
N PRO A 481 -21.94 -9.07 -11.21
CA PRO A 481 -22.11 -9.68 -12.54
C PRO A 481 -23.04 -8.96 -13.52
N TYR A 482 -23.89 -8.03 -13.06
CA TYR A 482 -24.91 -7.38 -13.88
C TYR A 482 -24.89 -5.84 -13.88
N ILE A 483 -24.20 -5.16 -12.94
CA ILE A 483 -24.33 -3.69 -12.82
C ILE A 483 -23.71 -2.98 -14.02
N LEU A 484 -22.49 -3.37 -14.44
CA LEU A 484 -21.89 -2.82 -15.66
C LEU A 484 -22.79 -3.08 -16.89
N GLN A 485 -23.40 -4.26 -17.01
CA GLN A 485 -24.30 -4.59 -18.12
C GLN A 485 -25.56 -3.70 -18.14
N GLU A 486 -26.14 -3.41 -16.97
CA GLU A 486 -27.26 -2.48 -16.82
C GLU A 486 -26.86 -1.05 -17.19
N ILE A 487 -25.66 -0.59 -16.80
CA ILE A 487 -25.10 0.73 -17.13
C ILE A 487 -24.83 0.85 -18.64
N THR A 488 -24.18 -0.13 -19.27
CA THR A 488 -23.94 -0.13 -20.73
C THR A 488 -25.25 -0.14 -21.52
N ALA A 489 -26.22 -0.98 -21.12
CA ALA A 489 -27.55 -1.00 -21.75
C ALA A 489 -28.35 0.30 -21.50
N ALA A 490 -28.08 1.00 -20.40
CA ALA A 490 -28.66 2.32 -20.14
C ALA A 490 -28.09 3.41 -21.06
N HIS A 491 -26.81 3.37 -21.41
CA HIS A 491 -26.19 4.33 -22.32
C HIS A 491 -26.38 4.01 -23.82
N ASP A 492 -26.73 2.77 -24.17
CA ASP A 492 -26.98 2.35 -25.55
C ASP A 492 -28.08 3.20 -26.25
N THR A 493 -27.71 3.79 -27.39
CA THR A 493 -28.57 4.65 -28.21
C THR A 493 -29.61 3.88 -29.02
N ASP A 494 -29.37 2.60 -29.33
CA ASP A 494 -30.39 1.74 -29.95
C ASP A 494 -31.41 1.28 -28.90
N LYS A 495 -32.60 1.89 -28.95
CA LYS A 495 -33.73 1.60 -28.07
C LYS A 495 -34.15 0.11 -28.06
N LYS A 496 -33.95 -0.65 -29.14
CA LYS A 496 -34.27 -2.09 -29.21
C LYS A 496 -33.18 -2.94 -28.55
N ARG A 497 -31.90 -2.67 -28.85
CA ARG A 497 -30.74 -3.36 -28.27
C ARG A 497 -30.64 -3.07 -26.77
N ALA A 498 -30.74 -1.81 -26.35
CA ALA A 498 -30.86 -1.38 -24.96
C ALA A 498 -31.97 -2.12 -24.20
N SER A 499 -33.19 -2.15 -24.78
CA SER A 499 -34.35 -2.84 -24.19
C SER A 499 -34.12 -4.35 -24.00
N LYS A 500 -33.45 -5.02 -24.94
CA LYS A 500 -33.13 -6.46 -24.85
C LYS A 500 -32.00 -6.73 -23.85
N ALA A 501 -30.93 -5.92 -23.86
CA ALA A 501 -29.79 -6.08 -22.97
C ALA A 501 -30.17 -5.82 -21.51
N PHE A 502 -30.84 -4.69 -21.24
CA PHE A 502 -31.29 -4.33 -19.90
C PHE A 502 -32.27 -5.34 -19.31
N ASP A 503 -33.20 -5.89 -20.12
CA ASP A 503 -34.11 -6.96 -19.69
C ASP A 503 -33.39 -8.26 -19.30
N SER A 504 -32.30 -8.59 -19.97
CA SER A 504 -31.48 -9.76 -19.65
C SER A 504 -30.67 -9.54 -18.38
N ALA A 505 -30.04 -8.38 -18.24
CA ALA A 505 -29.22 -8.03 -17.08
C ALA A 505 -30.08 -7.91 -15.81
N LEU A 506 -31.19 -7.16 -15.86
CA LEU A 506 -32.13 -6.97 -14.76
C LEU A 506 -32.69 -8.29 -14.22
N VAL A 507 -33.05 -9.23 -15.10
CA VAL A 507 -33.56 -10.54 -14.67
C VAL A 507 -32.45 -11.37 -14.01
N GLY A 508 -31.24 -11.32 -14.55
CA GLY A 508 -30.06 -11.95 -13.93
C GLY A 508 -29.78 -11.38 -12.54
N HIS A 509 -29.80 -10.04 -12.40
CA HIS A 509 -29.62 -9.31 -11.15
C HIS A 509 -30.69 -9.68 -10.11
N VAL A 510 -31.98 -9.65 -10.47
CA VAL A 510 -33.07 -10.05 -9.55
C VAL A 510 -32.90 -11.51 -9.09
N LEU A 511 -32.59 -12.43 -10.00
CA LEU A 511 -32.35 -13.85 -9.65
C LEU A 511 -31.11 -14.01 -8.76
N PHE A 512 -30.06 -13.24 -8.99
CA PHE A 512 -28.83 -13.20 -8.19
C PHE A 512 -29.10 -12.71 -6.76
N SER A 513 -29.74 -11.56 -6.61
CA SER A 513 -30.10 -10.99 -5.30
C SER A 513 -31.05 -11.91 -4.52
N MET A 514 -32.05 -12.49 -5.19
CA MET A 514 -32.94 -13.49 -4.57
C MET A 514 -32.17 -14.74 -4.10
N ARG A 515 -31.28 -15.28 -4.95
CA ARG A 515 -30.42 -16.43 -4.61
C ARG A 515 -29.54 -16.13 -3.39
N ASN A 516 -28.95 -14.94 -3.33
CA ASN A 516 -28.06 -14.54 -2.24
C ASN A 516 -28.84 -14.24 -0.96
N ALA A 517 -30.01 -13.60 -1.05
CA ALA A 517 -30.90 -13.35 0.08
C ALA A 517 -31.43 -14.65 0.71
N VAL A 518 -31.73 -15.69 -0.08
CA VAL A 518 -32.10 -17.03 0.43
C VAL A 518 -30.88 -17.77 0.99
N LYS A 519 -29.71 -17.70 0.31
CA LYS A 519 -28.50 -18.38 0.78
C LYS A 519 -27.93 -17.78 2.07
N CYS A 520 -28.03 -16.47 2.30
CA CYS A 520 -27.46 -15.79 3.48
C CYS A 520 -27.86 -16.45 4.82
N PRO A 521 -29.16 -16.58 5.19
CA PRO A 521 -29.56 -17.26 6.42
C PRO A 521 -29.27 -18.77 6.40
N VAL A 522 -29.32 -19.43 5.24
CA VAL A 522 -29.02 -20.87 5.11
C VAL A 522 -27.55 -21.17 5.39
N HIS A 523 -26.61 -20.41 4.80
CA HIS A 523 -25.19 -20.46 5.16
C HIS A 523 -24.94 -19.93 6.58
N GLY A 524 -25.77 -18.98 7.04
CA GLY A 524 -25.75 -18.42 8.40
C GLY A 524 -25.98 -19.46 9.51
N LEU A 525 -26.94 -20.38 9.29
CA LEU A 525 -27.30 -21.46 10.21
C LEU A 525 -26.55 -22.76 9.93
N PHE A 526 -26.48 -23.18 8.67
CA PHE A 526 -26.04 -24.53 8.27
C PHE A 526 -24.73 -24.55 7.48
N GLY A 527 -24.07 -23.41 7.25
CA GLY A 527 -22.89 -23.28 6.38
C GLY A 527 -21.75 -24.26 6.67
N LYS A 528 -21.55 -24.63 7.95
CA LYS A 528 -20.55 -25.63 8.39
C LYS A 528 -20.78 -27.04 7.82
N TYR A 529 -21.98 -27.33 7.29
CA TYR A 529 -22.34 -28.63 6.72
C TYR A 529 -22.41 -28.62 5.18
N ILE A 530 -22.32 -27.45 4.52
CA ILE A 530 -22.49 -27.32 3.07
C ILE A 530 -21.16 -27.64 2.36
N LYS A 531 -20.78 -28.92 2.39
CA LYS A 531 -19.50 -29.44 1.86
C LYS A 531 -19.27 -29.17 0.36
N SER A 532 -20.30 -28.86 -0.41
CA SER A 532 -20.20 -28.51 -1.84
C SER A 532 -19.42 -27.21 -2.14
N ASN A 533 -18.94 -26.50 -1.12
CA ASN A 533 -18.11 -25.31 -1.26
C ASN A 533 -16.67 -25.56 -0.74
N VAL A 534 -16.20 -26.81 -0.78
CA VAL A 534 -14.83 -27.23 -0.46
C VAL A 534 -14.30 -28.04 -1.65
N PRO A 535 -13.09 -27.75 -2.18
CA PRO A 535 -12.44 -28.61 -3.16
C PRO A 535 -12.28 -30.05 -2.65
N GLU A 536 -12.54 -31.05 -3.49
CA GLU A 536 -12.59 -32.46 -3.08
C GLU A 536 -11.28 -32.96 -2.46
N ASN A 537 -10.14 -32.39 -2.89
CA ASN A 537 -8.80 -32.74 -2.43
C ASN A 537 -8.30 -31.89 -1.25
N SER A 538 -9.04 -30.90 -0.74
CA SER A 538 -8.57 -29.98 0.32
C SER A 538 -8.12 -30.70 1.58
N SER A 539 -7.15 -30.12 2.28
CA SER A 539 -6.66 -30.68 3.55
C SER A 539 -7.69 -30.53 4.69
N PRO A 540 -7.68 -31.41 5.72
CA PRO A 540 -8.57 -31.27 6.88
C PRO A 540 -8.42 -29.93 7.62
N GLU A 541 -7.23 -29.32 7.54
CA GLU A 541 -6.87 -28.05 8.18
C GLU A 541 -7.39 -26.83 7.38
N THR A 542 -7.47 -26.94 6.05
CA THR A 542 -7.94 -25.85 5.15
C THR A 542 -9.44 -25.91 4.86
N ALA A 543 -10.04 -27.10 4.83
CA ALA A 543 -11.46 -27.30 4.54
C ALA A 543 -12.45 -26.44 5.38
N PRO A 544 -12.25 -26.22 6.70
CA PRO A 544 -13.10 -25.34 7.50
C PRO A 544 -13.08 -23.88 7.04
N TYR A 545 -11.95 -23.41 6.50
CA TYR A 545 -11.80 -22.05 6.01
C TYR A 545 -12.49 -21.84 4.66
N PHE A 546 -12.40 -22.79 3.73
CA PHE A 546 -13.17 -22.72 2.46
C PHE A 546 -14.68 -22.63 2.71
N LEU A 547 -15.22 -23.42 3.65
CA LEU A 547 -16.63 -23.30 4.09
C LEU A 547 -16.95 -21.90 4.63
N GLN A 548 -16.05 -21.34 5.45
CA GLN A 548 -16.27 -20.08 6.13
C GLN A 548 -16.18 -18.87 5.19
N LEU A 549 -15.18 -18.84 4.31
CA LEU A 549 -15.05 -17.79 3.28
C LEU A 549 -16.21 -17.86 2.28
N SER A 550 -16.71 -19.07 1.95
CA SER A 550 -17.92 -19.24 1.13
C SER A 550 -19.17 -18.61 1.78
N ARG A 551 -19.37 -18.81 3.09
CA ARG A 551 -20.44 -18.13 3.86
C ARG A 551 -20.25 -16.61 3.81
N PHE A 552 -19.04 -16.12 4.02
CA PHE A 552 -18.79 -14.68 4.02
C PHE A 552 -18.94 -14.05 2.63
N ALA A 553 -18.59 -14.73 1.55
CA ALA A 553 -18.87 -14.28 0.18
C ALA A 553 -20.38 -14.17 -0.10
N VAL A 554 -21.18 -15.17 0.31
CA VAL A 554 -22.66 -15.10 0.24
C VAL A 554 -23.20 -13.91 1.02
N ASN A 555 -22.76 -13.73 2.27
CA ASN A 555 -23.18 -12.63 3.13
C ASN A 555 -22.76 -11.27 2.57
N PHE A 556 -21.59 -11.18 1.94
CA PHE A 556 -21.06 -9.98 1.29
C PHE A 556 -21.89 -9.60 0.08
N ALA A 557 -22.13 -10.52 -0.86
CA ALA A 557 -22.92 -10.27 -2.05
C ALA A 557 -24.35 -9.81 -1.71
N PHE A 558 -25.01 -10.48 -0.76
CA PHE A 558 -26.33 -10.07 -0.27
C PHE A 558 -26.32 -8.64 0.32
N LEU A 559 -25.29 -8.30 1.11
CA LEU A 559 -25.21 -7.01 1.79
C LEU A 559 -24.76 -5.87 0.85
N ALA A 560 -23.97 -6.19 -0.18
CA ALA A 560 -23.63 -5.28 -1.27
C ALA A 560 -24.88 -4.91 -2.08
N ASP A 561 -25.68 -5.88 -2.51
CA ASP A 561 -26.97 -5.66 -3.19
C ASP A 561 -27.89 -4.78 -2.34
N VAL A 562 -28.05 -5.11 -1.05
CA VAL A 562 -28.87 -4.32 -0.12
C VAL A 562 -28.32 -2.90 0.06
N ALA A 563 -27.01 -2.70 0.10
CA ALA A 563 -26.40 -1.38 0.15
C ALA A 563 -26.66 -0.58 -1.12
N MET A 564 -26.45 -1.17 -2.31
CA MET A 564 -26.68 -0.54 -3.61
C MET A 564 -28.16 -0.18 -3.80
N ILE A 565 -29.09 -1.10 -3.50
CA ILE A 565 -30.54 -0.87 -3.61
C ILE A 565 -31.02 0.19 -2.61
N LYS A 566 -30.50 0.18 -1.36
CA LYS A 566 -31.00 1.07 -0.30
C LYS A 566 -30.41 2.48 -0.36
N LEU A 567 -29.20 2.64 -0.88
CA LEU A 567 -28.44 3.91 -0.86
C LEU A 567 -28.21 4.50 -2.26
N GLY A 568 -28.26 3.68 -3.33
CA GLY A 568 -28.02 4.12 -4.70
C GLY A 568 -26.70 4.89 -4.86
N GLY A 569 -26.71 5.93 -5.69
CA GLY A 569 -25.56 6.83 -5.86
C GLY A 569 -25.09 7.55 -4.58
N ALA A 570 -25.87 7.55 -3.49
CA ALA A 570 -25.40 8.08 -2.21
C ALA A 570 -24.35 7.17 -1.56
N LEU A 571 -24.21 5.89 -1.97
CA LEU A 571 -23.18 4.98 -1.46
C LEU A 571 -21.76 5.47 -1.79
N LYS A 572 -21.55 6.05 -2.98
CA LYS A 572 -20.29 6.72 -3.38
C LYS A 572 -19.89 7.86 -2.43
N ARG A 573 -20.87 8.55 -1.84
CA ARG A 573 -20.69 9.61 -0.82
C ARG A 573 -20.72 9.11 0.64
N LYS A 574 -20.89 7.80 0.85
CA LYS A 574 -20.90 7.17 2.19
C LYS A 574 -19.64 6.33 2.36
N GLU A 575 -18.49 6.99 2.23
CA GLU A 575 -17.14 6.40 2.27
C GLU A 575 -16.95 5.38 3.40
N ARG A 576 -17.35 5.69 4.64
CA ARG A 576 -17.21 4.76 5.79
C ARG A 576 -18.09 3.50 5.72
N LEU A 577 -19.02 3.41 4.77
CA LEU A 577 -19.77 2.18 4.44
C LEU A 577 -19.14 1.47 3.23
N SER A 578 -18.81 2.22 2.18
CA SER A 578 -18.03 1.73 1.02
C SER A 578 -16.73 1.04 1.48
N ALA A 579 -15.94 1.70 2.32
CA ALA A 579 -14.69 1.20 2.88
C ALA A 579 -14.84 -0.15 3.60
N ARG A 580 -15.89 -0.33 4.41
CA ARG A 580 -16.13 -1.56 5.18
C ARG A 580 -16.58 -2.73 4.29
N LEU A 581 -17.34 -2.44 3.23
CA LEU A 581 -17.61 -3.43 2.19
C LEU A 581 -16.32 -3.79 1.42
N GLY A 582 -15.45 -2.79 1.18
CA GLY A 582 -14.10 -2.99 0.64
C GLY A 582 -13.25 -3.90 1.52
N ASP A 583 -13.15 -3.63 2.83
CA ASP A 583 -12.40 -4.45 3.78
C ASP A 583 -12.87 -5.92 3.76
N ILE A 584 -14.17 -6.18 3.64
CA ILE A 584 -14.72 -7.54 3.56
C ILE A 584 -14.24 -8.25 2.28
N LEU A 585 -14.35 -7.60 1.12
CA LEU A 585 -13.87 -8.13 -0.16
C LEU A 585 -12.34 -8.36 -0.14
N SER A 586 -11.59 -7.41 0.40
CA SER A 586 -10.15 -7.51 0.57
C SER A 586 -9.73 -8.69 1.43
N LEU A 587 -10.33 -8.85 2.61
CA LEU A 587 -9.97 -9.92 3.53
C LEU A 587 -10.39 -11.30 3.00
N LEU A 588 -11.49 -11.38 2.23
CA LEU A 588 -11.84 -12.56 1.44
C LEU A 588 -10.75 -12.89 0.41
N TYR A 589 -10.25 -11.90 -0.33
CA TYR A 589 -9.16 -12.08 -1.30
C TYR A 589 -7.85 -12.53 -0.61
N LEU A 590 -7.40 -11.82 0.43
CA LEU A 590 -6.16 -12.13 1.15
C LEU A 590 -6.21 -13.53 1.79
N ALA A 591 -7.34 -13.93 2.38
CA ALA A 591 -7.51 -15.28 2.91
C ALA A 591 -7.53 -16.34 1.80
N SER A 592 -8.12 -16.05 0.64
CA SER A 592 -8.08 -16.93 -0.54
C SER A 592 -6.65 -17.16 -1.01
N ALA A 593 -5.84 -16.10 -1.14
CA ALA A 593 -4.45 -16.18 -1.53
C ALA A 593 -3.61 -16.96 -0.50
N THR A 594 -3.86 -16.74 0.79
CA THR A 594 -3.16 -17.45 1.89
C THR A 594 -3.45 -18.95 1.86
N LEU A 595 -4.69 -19.35 1.57
CA LEU A 595 -5.05 -20.76 1.38
C LEU A 595 -4.40 -21.34 0.11
N LYS A 596 -4.46 -20.63 -1.03
CA LYS A 596 -3.80 -21.08 -2.27
C LYS A 596 -2.29 -21.28 -2.07
N ARG A 597 -1.58 -20.35 -1.42
CA ARG A 597 -0.14 -20.49 -1.11
C ARG A 597 0.16 -21.79 -0.37
N PHE A 598 -0.64 -22.15 0.64
CA PHE A 598 -0.40 -23.36 1.42
C PHE A 598 -0.62 -24.64 0.58
N GLU A 599 -1.63 -24.64 -0.28
CA GLU A 599 -1.92 -25.72 -1.23
C GLU A 599 -0.79 -25.85 -2.28
N ASP A 600 -0.45 -24.75 -2.96
CA ASP A 600 0.61 -24.65 -3.97
C ASP A 600 2.00 -25.06 -3.41
N ASN A 601 2.30 -24.71 -2.15
CA ASN A 601 3.55 -25.09 -1.47
C ASN A 601 3.60 -26.57 -1.02
N GLY A 602 2.56 -27.38 -1.31
CA GLY A 602 2.53 -28.80 -0.93
C GLY A 602 2.17 -29.05 0.54
N ARG A 603 1.37 -28.18 1.15
CA ARG A 603 0.81 -28.31 2.52
C ARG A 603 1.87 -28.50 3.64
N PRO A 604 2.95 -27.70 3.67
CA PRO A 604 4.04 -27.87 4.62
C PRO A 604 3.54 -27.69 6.07
N GLN A 605 3.51 -28.77 6.85
CA GLN A 605 2.91 -28.80 8.19
C GLN A 605 3.51 -27.76 9.16
N ALA A 606 4.78 -27.41 8.99
CA ALA A 606 5.45 -26.38 9.79
C ALA A 606 4.94 -24.94 9.54
N ASP A 607 4.22 -24.70 8.43
CA ASP A 607 3.60 -23.40 8.13
C ASP A 607 2.17 -23.30 8.69
N LEU A 608 1.63 -24.37 9.30
CA LEU A 608 0.26 -24.39 9.84
C LEU A 608 0.00 -23.28 10.88
N PRO A 609 0.89 -22.97 11.85
CA PRO A 609 0.63 -21.86 12.79
C PRO A 609 0.49 -20.52 12.07
N LEU A 610 1.36 -20.24 11.09
CA LEU A 610 1.33 -19.03 10.28
C LEU A 610 0.03 -18.94 9.46
N LEU A 611 -0.36 -20.02 8.79
CA LEU A 611 -1.62 -20.15 8.04
C LEU A 611 -2.84 -19.92 8.96
N HIS A 612 -2.89 -20.66 10.08
CA HIS A 612 -4.01 -20.63 11.01
C HIS A 612 -4.19 -19.24 11.63
N TRP A 613 -3.10 -18.58 12.05
CA TRP A 613 -3.16 -17.21 12.57
C TRP A 613 -3.66 -16.24 11.51
N SER A 614 -3.08 -16.29 10.31
CA SER A 614 -3.42 -15.43 9.16
C SER A 614 -4.90 -15.47 8.81
N VAL A 615 -5.45 -16.69 8.65
CA VAL A 615 -6.83 -16.87 8.19
C VAL A 615 -7.83 -16.63 9.34
N GLN A 616 -7.44 -16.85 10.60
CA GLN A 616 -8.28 -16.48 11.76
C GLN A 616 -8.35 -14.96 11.97
N ASP A 617 -7.24 -14.22 11.84
CA ASP A 617 -7.24 -12.74 11.85
C ASP A 617 -8.19 -12.20 10.78
N ALA A 618 -8.09 -12.68 9.54
CA ALA A 618 -8.98 -12.26 8.46
C ALA A 618 -10.45 -12.61 8.72
N ILE A 619 -10.75 -13.83 9.18
CA ILE A 619 -12.12 -14.25 9.52
C ILE A 619 -12.72 -13.39 10.64
N TYR A 620 -11.92 -13.08 11.67
CA TYR A 620 -12.32 -12.19 12.76
C TYR A 620 -12.58 -10.75 12.28
N ARG A 621 -11.67 -10.19 11.46
CA ARG A 621 -11.83 -8.84 10.91
C ARG A 621 -12.99 -8.73 9.92
N ILE A 622 -13.24 -9.73 9.09
CA ILE A 622 -14.46 -9.80 8.23
C ILE A 622 -15.71 -9.72 9.11
N GLN A 623 -15.76 -10.47 10.22
CA GLN A 623 -16.88 -10.42 11.15
C GLN A 623 -17.07 -9.01 11.75
N GLN A 624 -16.00 -8.33 12.17
CA GLN A 624 -16.14 -6.97 12.71
C GLN A 624 -16.53 -5.95 11.63
N ALA A 625 -15.99 -6.06 10.41
CA ALA A 625 -16.37 -5.19 9.29
C ALA A 625 -17.86 -5.32 8.93
N PHE A 626 -18.40 -6.55 8.91
CA PHE A 626 -19.85 -6.77 8.80
C PHE A 626 -20.63 -6.15 9.97
N ASP A 627 -20.17 -6.34 11.20
CA ASP A 627 -20.84 -5.84 12.41
C ASP A 627 -20.87 -4.31 12.48
N GLU A 628 -19.76 -3.66 12.18
CA GLU A 628 -19.65 -2.21 12.08
C GLU A 628 -20.51 -1.65 10.94
N LEU A 629 -20.50 -2.29 9.75
CA LEU A 629 -21.33 -1.86 8.63
C LEU A 629 -22.81 -1.88 9.02
N LEU A 630 -23.27 -3.00 9.59
CA LEU A 630 -24.65 -3.15 10.07
C LEU A 630 -24.99 -2.13 11.15
N SER A 631 -24.10 -1.90 12.12
CA SER A 631 -24.31 -0.94 13.21
C SER A 631 -24.37 0.52 12.74
N ASN A 632 -23.82 0.82 11.56
CA ASN A 632 -23.85 2.15 10.92
C ASN A 632 -24.80 2.20 9.70
N PHE A 633 -25.56 1.12 9.43
CA PHE A 633 -26.35 1.00 8.22
C PHE A 633 -27.60 1.89 8.27
N HIS A 634 -27.84 2.66 7.22
CA HIS A 634 -28.89 3.68 7.23
C HIS A 634 -30.27 3.05 6.96
N GLY A 635 -31.00 2.73 8.03
CA GLY A 635 -32.35 2.18 7.99
C GLY A 635 -33.07 2.22 9.34
N ASN A 636 -34.33 1.77 9.36
CA ASN A 636 -35.05 1.56 10.63
C ASN A 636 -34.35 0.45 11.44
N LYS A 637 -34.29 0.60 12.77
CA LYS A 637 -33.70 -0.40 13.70
C LYS A 637 -34.20 -1.83 13.44
N VAL A 638 -35.49 -2.01 13.12
CA VAL A 638 -36.09 -3.32 12.80
C VAL A 638 -35.50 -3.94 11.53
N PHE A 639 -35.30 -3.13 10.48
CA PHE A 639 -34.70 -3.58 9.22
C PHE A 639 -33.23 -3.97 9.40
N VAL A 640 -32.46 -3.17 10.13
CA VAL A 640 -31.06 -3.46 10.46
C VAL A 640 -30.94 -4.72 11.35
N TRP A 641 -31.87 -4.92 12.29
CA TRP A 641 -31.95 -6.13 13.11
C TRP A 641 -32.28 -7.38 12.27
N LEU A 642 -33.17 -7.28 11.28
CA LEU A 642 -33.46 -8.37 10.34
C LEU A 642 -32.23 -8.74 9.50
N LEU A 643 -31.55 -7.75 8.91
CA LEU A 643 -30.29 -7.99 8.17
C LEU A 643 -29.23 -8.69 9.04
N ARG A 644 -29.06 -8.20 10.28
CA ARG A 644 -28.18 -8.79 11.28
C ARG A 644 -28.56 -10.24 11.58
N LYS A 645 -29.85 -10.58 11.66
CA LYS A 645 -30.32 -11.96 11.84
C LYS A 645 -30.17 -12.84 10.59
N CYS A 646 -30.17 -12.30 9.38
CA CYS A 646 -29.83 -13.05 8.17
C CYS A 646 -28.33 -13.42 8.11
N ILE A 647 -27.45 -12.47 8.45
CA ILE A 647 -25.98 -12.62 8.33
C ILE A 647 -25.39 -13.39 9.53
N PHE A 648 -25.90 -13.07 10.73
CA PHE A 648 -25.46 -13.56 12.04
C PHE A 648 -26.66 -14.05 12.89
N PRO A 649 -27.39 -15.11 12.45
CA PRO A 649 -28.58 -15.60 13.17
C PRO A 649 -28.28 -15.98 14.63
N LEU A 650 -27.13 -16.62 14.84
CA LEU A 650 -26.59 -17.07 16.13
C LEU A 650 -25.59 -16.08 16.77
N GLY A 651 -25.54 -14.82 16.32
CA GLY A 651 -24.58 -13.83 16.79
C GLY A 651 -23.20 -13.90 16.12
N LYS A 652 -22.17 -13.43 16.82
CA LYS A 652 -20.76 -13.33 16.36
C LYS A 652 -19.93 -14.49 16.93
N PRO A 653 -19.70 -15.61 16.21
CA PRO A 653 -19.05 -16.80 16.77
C PRO A 653 -17.52 -16.86 16.53
N TYR A 654 -16.93 -15.89 15.83
CA TYR A 654 -15.49 -15.89 15.52
C TYR A 654 -14.72 -15.05 16.54
N LEU A 655 -13.69 -15.65 17.12
CA LEU A 655 -12.72 -15.03 18.03
C LEU A 655 -11.46 -14.61 17.24
N PRO A 656 -10.60 -13.73 17.79
CA PRO A 656 -9.25 -13.54 17.24
C PRO A 656 -8.41 -14.85 17.35
N PRO A 657 -7.24 -14.93 16.69
CA PRO A 657 -6.25 -15.97 16.98
C PRO A 657 -5.96 -16.06 18.48
N THR A 658 -5.78 -17.27 19.01
CA THR A 658 -5.54 -17.48 20.45
C THR A 658 -4.07 -17.29 20.82
N ASP A 659 -3.81 -16.99 22.09
CA ASP A 659 -2.46 -16.73 22.62
C ASP A 659 -1.53 -17.93 22.40
N LYS A 660 -2.05 -19.16 22.56
CA LYS A 660 -1.33 -20.41 22.20
C LYS A 660 -0.89 -20.44 20.73
N LEU A 661 -1.75 -19.99 19.81
CA LEU A 661 -1.43 -19.93 18.39
C LEU A 661 -0.45 -18.77 18.09
N GLY A 662 -0.51 -17.69 18.86
CA GLY A 662 0.50 -16.63 18.84
C GLY A 662 1.87 -17.13 19.30
N HIS A 663 1.93 -17.87 20.41
CA HIS A 663 3.13 -18.56 20.89
C HIS A 663 3.69 -19.53 19.84
N GLU A 664 2.85 -20.37 19.23
CA GLU A 664 3.28 -21.27 18.14
C GLU A 664 3.89 -20.52 16.94
N VAL A 665 3.38 -19.33 16.59
CA VAL A 665 4.00 -18.46 15.57
C VAL A 665 5.29 -17.82 16.07
N SER A 666 5.34 -17.35 17.32
CA SER A 666 6.53 -16.75 17.94
C SER A 666 7.71 -17.73 17.92
N GLN A 667 7.50 -18.97 18.40
CA GLN A 667 8.55 -19.98 18.44
C GLN A 667 9.10 -20.33 17.04
N LEU A 668 8.28 -20.25 15.98
CA LEU A 668 8.76 -20.39 14.59
C LEU A 668 9.69 -19.25 14.12
N LEU A 669 9.68 -18.08 14.76
CA LEU A 669 10.58 -16.96 14.44
C LEU A 669 11.85 -16.95 15.29
N LEU A 670 11.78 -17.50 16.51
CA LEU A 670 12.87 -17.49 17.50
C LEU A 670 13.99 -18.50 17.23
N GLU A 671 13.84 -19.46 16.31
CA GLU A 671 14.84 -20.50 16.03
C GLU A 671 15.00 -20.77 14.51
N PRO A 672 16.21 -21.13 14.02
CA PRO A 672 16.41 -21.53 12.62
C PRO A 672 15.59 -22.76 12.23
N ASN A 673 14.65 -22.60 11.29
CA ASN A 673 13.80 -23.68 10.83
C ASN A 673 13.20 -23.40 9.44
N LYS A 674 12.77 -24.47 8.75
CA LYS A 674 12.29 -24.39 7.36
C LYS A 674 11.05 -23.52 7.15
N ALA A 675 10.24 -23.24 8.18
CA ALA A 675 9.10 -22.31 8.08
C ALA A 675 9.58 -20.86 8.16
N ARG A 676 10.51 -20.53 9.08
CA ARG A 676 11.21 -19.24 9.13
C ARG A 676 11.87 -18.93 7.78
N ASP A 677 12.54 -19.91 7.19
CA ASP A 677 13.20 -19.77 5.90
C ASP A 677 12.20 -19.58 4.74
N ARG A 678 11.11 -20.37 4.67
CA ARG A 678 10.04 -20.15 3.66
C ARG A 678 9.33 -18.81 3.81
N LEU A 679 9.09 -18.37 5.05
CA LEU A 679 8.42 -17.10 5.34
C LEU A 679 9.26 -15.91 4.87
N THR A 680 10.59 -15.99 5.06
CA THR A 680 11.53 -14.91 4.76
C THR A 680 12.23 -15.04 3.40
N ALA A 681 11.98 -16.12 2.66
CA ALA A 681 12.58 -16.39 1.35
C ALA A 681 12.47 -15.22 0.36
N GLY A 682 13.55 -14.97 -0.39
CA GLY A 682 13.65 -13.94 -1.41
C GLY A 682 14.24 -12.60 -0.92
N ILE A 683 14.35 -12.37 0.38
CA ILE A 683 15.16 -11.23 0.90
C ILE A 683 16.66 -11.49 0.73
N TYR A 684 17.44 -10.42 0.73
CA TYR A 684 18.90 -10.48 0.78
C TYR A 684 19.36 -10.84 2.20
N LEU A 685 20.29 -11.79 2.32
CA LEU A 685 20.91 -12.22 3.58
C LEU A 685 22.44 -12.09 3.45
N PRO A 686 23.08 -11.08 4.06
CA PRO A 686 24.51 -10.84 3.87
C PRO A 686 25.39 -11.94 4.51
N ALA A 687 26.29 -12.51 3.71
CA ALA A 687 27.26 -13.51 4.15
C ALA A 687 28.55 -12.91 4.75
N ARG A 688 28.80 -11.60 4.56
CA ARG A 688 30.02 -10.91 5.00
C ARG A 688 30.03 -10.66 6.50
N SER A 689 31.07 -11.12 7.20
CA SER A 689 31.28 -10.82 8.63
C SER A 689 31.36 -9.30 8.88
N GLY A 690 30.75 -8.84 9.98
CA GLY A 690 30.59 -7.42 10.30
C GLY A 690 29.35 -6.75 9.70
N GLU A 691 28.63 -7.41 8.78
CA GLU A 691 27.30 -6.96 8.37
C GLU A 691 26.29 -7.16 9.51
N PRO A 692 25.44 -6.16 9.86
CA PRO A 692 24.61 -6.20 11.07
C PRO A 692 23.61 -7.37 11.11
N MET A 693 23.10 -7.79 9.95
CA MET A 693 22.20 -8.95 9.85
C MET A 693 22.98 -10.29 9.87
N SER A 694 24.23 -10.30 9.39
CA SER A 694 25.09 -11.50 9.43
C SER A 694 25.52 -11.81 10.87
N ASP A 695 25.91 -10.77 11.62
CA ASP A 695 26.15 -10.87 13.06
C ASP A 695 24.90 -11.33 13.82
N LEU A 696 23.70 -10.93 13.37
CA LEU A 696 22.44 -11.30 14.01
C LEU A 696 22.06 -12.78 13.80
N GLU A 697 22.18 -13.31 12.58
CA GLU A 697 21.93 -14.74 12.33
C GLU A 697 22.99 -15.62 13.01
N GLN A 698 24.27 -15.22 12.99
CA GLN A 698 25.33 -15.91 13.75
C GLN A 698 25.08 -15.88 15.26
N ALA A 699 24.58 -14.76 15.79
CA ALA A 699 24.21 -14.65 17.20
C ALA A 699 23.00 -15.53 17.55
N LEU A 700 22.03 -15.69 16.65
CA LEU A 700 20.87 -16.57 16.83
C LEU A 700 21.29 -18.04 16.99
N GLU A 701 22.14 -18.56 16.10
CA GLU A 701 22.65 -19.93 16.20
C GLU A 701 23.47 -20.11 17.49
N CYS A 702 24.38 -19.17 17.77
CA CYS A 702 25.22 -19.20 18.96
C CYS A 702 24.41 -19.06 20.27
N ALA A 703 23.26 -18.40 20.26
CA ALA A 703 22.36 -18.27 21.41
C ALA A 703 21.72 -19.61 21.79
N ILE A 704 21.32 -20.39 20.78
CA ILE A 704 20.68 -21.70 20.97
C ILE A 704 21.71 -22.72 21.47
N GLU A 705 22.90 -22.76 20.86
CA GLU A 705 23.98 -23.66 21.25
C GLU A 705 24.48 -23.38 22.69
N SER A 706 24.59 -22.10 23.06
CA SER A 706 25.13 -21.69 24.37
C SER A 706 24.10 -21.64 25.52
N ALA A 707 22.79 -21.62 25.25
CA ALA A 707 21.76 -21.48 26.28
C ALA A 707 21.86 -22.51 27.45
N PRO A 708 22.16 -23.81 27.23
CA PRO A 708 22.39 -24.75 28.34
C PRO A 708 23.61 -24.37 29.20
N LEU A 709 24.64 -23.80 28.59
CA LEU A 709 25.88 -23.37 29.24
C LEU A 709 25.67 -22.09 30.06
N GLU A 710 24.92 -21.13 29.52
CA GLU A 710 24.50 -19.94 30.27
C GLU A 710 23.69 -20.32 31.50
N ALA A 711 22.80 -21.32 31.40
CA ALA A 711 22.06 -21.84 32.55
C ALA A 711 22.98 -22.54 33.56
N LYS A 712 23.96 -23.33 33.11
CA LYS A 712 24.98 -24.03 33.92
C LYS A 712 25.80 -23.03 34.76
N VAL A 713 26.33 -21.99 34.12
CA VAL A 713 27.10 -20.91 34.78
C VAL A 713 26.22 -20.11 35.73
N ARG A 714 25.01 -19.71 35.30
CA ARG A 714 24.05 -18.97 36.14
C ARG A 714 23.63 -19.73 37.40
N ASN A 715 23.48 -21.06 37.33
CA ASN A 715 23.21 -21.90 38.49
C ASN A 715 24.43 -22.04 39.42
N ALA A 716 25.65 -22.03 38.87
CA ALA A 716 26.88 -21.97 39.67
C ALA A 716 27.06 -20.61 40.38
N VAL A 717 26.65 -19.49 39.76
CA VAL A 717 26.55 -18.17 40.42
C VAL A 717 25.49 -18.19 41.52
N LYS A 718 24.26 -18.64 41.22
CA LYS A 718 23.16 -18.73 42.22
C LYS A 718 23.49 -19.62 43.43
N SER A 719 24.33 -20.64 43.26
CA SER A 719 24.80 -21.51 44.36
C SER A 719 26.05 -20.99 45.08
N GLY A 720 26.51 -19.77 44.78
CA GLY A 720 27.69 -19.15 45.41
C GLY A 720 29.03 -19.76 45.01
N LYS A 721 29.07 -20.72 44.08
CA LYS A 721 30.31 -21.33 43.59
C LYS A 721 31.12 -20.35 42.73
N ILE A 722 30.43 -19.53 41.95
CA ILE A 722 31.02 -18.44 41.16
C ILE A 722 30.70 -17.13 41.88
N THR A 723 31.75 -16.37 42.20
CA THR A 723 31.69 -15.12 42.99
C THR A 723 32.00 -13.88 42.17
N ALA A 724 32.48 -14.04 40.93
CA ALA A 724 32.71 -12.95 40.00
C ALA A 724 31.40 -12.22 39.65
N GLN A 725 31.43 -10.88 39.69
CA GLN A 725 30.29 -10.02 39.35
C GLN A 725 30.15 -9.77 37.83
N GLN A 726 31.28 -9.70 37.11
CA GLN A 726 31.30 -9.47 35.65
C GLN A 726 31.20 -10.80 34.91
N SER A 727 30.30 -10.90 33.93
CA SER A 727 29.99 -12.16 33.22
C SER A 727 31.20 -12.79 32.52
N GLU A 728 32.13 -11.99 32.01
CA GLU A 728 33.40 -12.47 31.45
C GLU A 728 34.24 -13.24 32.50
N LYS A 729 34.40 -12.65 33.69
CA LYS A 729 35.08 -13.28 34.83
C LYS A 729 34.28 -14.46 35.39
N GLN A 730 32.95 -14.49 35.22
CA GLN A 730 32.13 -15.66 35.55
C GLN A 730 32.43 -16.84 34.62
N ILE A 731 32.65 -16.61 33.31
CA ILE A 731 33.07 -17.66 32.36
C ILE A 731 34.47 -18.18 32.75
N THR A 732 35.43 -17.28 32.97
CA THR A 732 36.80 -17.65 33.39
C THR A 732 36.80 -18.43 34.72
N GLN A 733 36.02 -17.99 35.71
CA GLN A 733 35.89 -18.69 37.01
C GLN A 733 35.15 -20.02 36.86
N ALA A 734 34.13 -20.12 35.99
CA ALA A 734 33.44 -21.38 35.69
C ALA A 734 34.40 -22.42 35.09
N TYR A 735 35.30 -21.99 34.19
CA TYR A 735 36.34 -22.85 33.63
C TYR A 735 37.33 -23.33 34.70
N HIS A 736 37.92 -22.42 35.48
CA HIS A 736 38.87 -22.80 36.54
C HIS A 736 38.26 -23.68 37.64
N LEU A 737 36.96 -23.57 37.90
CA LEU A 737 36.23 -24.43 38.84
C LEU A 737 35.69 -25.72 38.21
N ASN A 738 36.06 -26.03 36.96
CA ASN A 738 35.59 -27.20 36.19
C ASN A 738 34.05 -27.30 36.08
N VAL A 739 33.35 -26.15 36.14
CA VAL A 739 31.92 -26.05 35.83
C VAL A 739 31.69 -26.14 34.33
N ILE A 740 32.64 -25.65 33.53
CA ILE A 740 32.68 -25.77 32.06
C ILE A 740 34.08 -26.17 31.61
N SER A 741 34.15 -26.84 30.47
CA SER A 741 35.36 -27.11 29.70
C SER A 741 35.83 -25.88 28.90
N VAL A 742 37.02 -25.94 28.31
CA VAL A 742 37.57 -24.84 27.50
C VAL A 742 36.70 -24.52 26.29
N THR A 743 36.21 -25.52 25.57
CA THR A 743 35.33 -25.34 24.40
C THR A 743 33.96 -24.79 24.76
N GLU A 744 33.40 -25.18 25.92
CA GLU A 744 32.20 -24.55 26.47
C GLU A 744 32.44 -23.07 26.85
N ALA A 745 33.65 -22.71 27.30
CA ALA A 745 34.03 -21.33 27.60
C ALA A 745 34.22 -20.51 26.32
N ASP A 746 34.91 -21.04 25.31
CA ASP A 746 35.11 -20.40 24.00
C ASP A 746 33.78 -20.06 23.33
N LEU A 747 32.80 -20.97 23.39
CA LEU A 747 31.45 -20.75 22.88
C LEU A 747 30.70 -19.64 23.66
N LEU A 748 30.86 -19.59 24.99
CA LEU A 748 30.29 -18.51 25.81
C LEU A 748 30.95 -17.15 25.54
N HIS A 749 32.25 -17.10 25.27
CA HIS A 749 32.94 -15.89 24.83
C HIS A 749 32.46 -15.45 23.43
N LYS A 750 32.38 -16.37 22.46
CA LYS A 750 31.80 -16.13 21.12
C LYS A 750 30.39 -15.56 21.22
N MET A 751 29.54 -16.12 22.09
CA MET A 751 28.17 -15.62 22.29
C MET A 751 28.13 -14.24 22.96
N ARG A 752 28.99 -13.98 23.94
CA ARG A 752 29.14 -12.66 24.57
C ARG A 752 29.46 -11.59 23.53
N ASP A 753 30.40 -11.87 22.62
CA ASP A 753 30.85 -10.91 21.61
C ASP A 753 29.81 -10.69 20.51
N LEU A 754 29.20 -11.77 20.00
CA LEU A 754 28.09 -11.69 19.04
C LEU A 754 26.90 -10.91 19.62
N ARG A 755 26.45 -11.25 20.82
CA ARG A 755 25.37 -10.53 21.52
C ARG A 755 25.74 -9.06 21.71
N SER A 756 26.98 -8.75 22.07
CA SER A 756 27.48 -7.37 22.22
C SER A 756 27.36 -6.57 20.92
N ARG A 757 27.82 -7.11 19.78
CA ARG A 757 27.70 -6.44 18.47
C ARG A 757 26.26 -6.23 18.04
N VAL A 758 25.38 -7.22 18.28
CA VAL A 758 23.95 -7.14 17.96
C VAL A 758 23.23 -6.08 18.80
N ILE A 759 23.45 -6.04 20.13
CA ILE A 759 22.74 -5.08 21.00
C ILE A 759 23.35 -3.68 21.01
N LYS A 760 24.62 -3.51 20.56
CA LYS A 760 25.24 -2.18 20.48
C LYS A 760 24.54 -1.32 19.41
N VAL A 761 24.23 -0.09 19.81
CA VAL A 761 23.89 1.04 18.92
C VAL A 761 25.15 1.85 18.63
N ASP A 762 25.14 2.58 17.53
CA ASP A 762 26.29 3.41 17.15
C ASP A 762 26.34 4.70 17.97
N ASP A 763 27.56 5.06 18.37
CA ASP A 763 27.96 6.28 19.06
C ASP A 763 28.71 7.21 18.10
N PHE A 764 28.48 8.52 18.25
CA PHE A 764 29.01 9.60 17.41
C PHE A 764 29.69 10.65 18.28
N SER A 765 30.49 11.54 17.70
CA SER A 765 31.02 12.72 18.38
C SER A 765 29.91 13.74 18.72
N GLN A 766 30.21 14.77 19.51
CA GLN A 766 29.21 15.74 20.00
C GLN A 766 28.53 16.56 18.88
N ASP A 767 29.18 16.68 17.72
CA ASP A 767 28.70 17.29 16.49
C ASP A 767 28.05 16.29 15.51
N PHE A 768 27.84 15.04 15.95
CA PHE A 768 27.36 13.89 15.17
C PHE A 768 28.25 13.42 14.01
N SER A 769 29.55 13.77 14.01
CA SER A 769 30.50 13.13 13.08
C SER A 769 30.65 11.63 13.41
N TYR A 770 30.87 10.81 12.38
CA TYR A 770 31.06 9.37 12.53
C TYR A 770 32.55 8.99 12.43
N GLU A 771 33.19 8.79 13.57
CA GLU A 771 34.50 8.13 13.63
C GLU A 771 34.34 6.61 13.55
N VAL A 772 35.15 5.96 12.70
CA VAL A 772 35.12 4.50 12.54
C VAL A 772 35.61 3.85 13.85
N PRO A 773 34.82 3.00 14.53
CA PRO A 773 35.17 2.49 15.86
C PRO A 773 36.53 1.76 15.91
N GLY A 774 37.54 2.47 16.41
CA GLY A 774 38.95 2.02 16.45
C GLY A 774 39.96 2.94 15.77
N SER A 775 39.55 4.05 15.13
CA SER A 775 40.46 5.02 14.50
C SER A 775 41.20 5.94 15.48
N THR A 776 40.68 6.09 16.70
CA THR A 776 41.18 7.01 17.72
C THR A 776 41.37 6.28 19.05
N ASP A 777 42.50 6.57 19.69
CA ASP A 777 42.71 6.20 21.09
C ASP A 777 41.71 7.00 21.95
N ARG A 778 41.16 6.39 23.00
CA ARG A 778 40.30 7.13 23.94
C ARG A 778 41.17 7.98 24.84
N THR A 779 41.71 9.07 24.30
CA THR A 779 42.39 10.11 25.09
C THR A 779 41.42 10.58 26.16
N GLU A 780 41.74 10.27 27.42
CA GLU A 780 40.95 10.69 28.57
C GLU A 780 40.76 12.20 28.50
N SER A 781 39.52 12.68 28.53
CA SER A 781 39.23 14.10 28.62
C SER A 781 40.03 14.67 29.79
N PRO A 782 40.90 15.69 29.59
CA PRO A 782 41.75 16.18 30.66
C PRO A 782 40.87 16.61 31.84
N PRO A 783 41.21 16.24 33.08
CA PRO A 783 40.33 16.44 34.23
C PRO A 783 40.00 17.93 34.36
N PRO A 784 38.73 18.28 34.70
CA PRO A 784 38.28 19.67 34.71
C PRO A 784 39.17 20.50 35.63
N ALA A 785 39.74 21.58 35.07
CA ALA A 785 40.76 22.37 35.74
C ALA A 785 40.27 22.85 37.10
N THR A 786 40.98 22.47 38.16
CA THR A 786 40.65 22.83 39.54
C THR A 786 40.67 24.35 39.71
N SER A 787 39.53 24.93 40.09
CA SER A 787 39.37 26.38 40.25
C SER A 787 40.15 26.92 41.46
N SER A 788 41.40 27.33 41.24
CA SER A 788 42.22 28.02 42.24
C SER A 788 41.70 29.44 42.48
N VAL A 789 41.08 29.68 43.63
CA VAL A 789 40.58 31.00 44.04
C VAL A 789 41.71 31.83 44.67
N ALA A 790 42.35 32.70 43.89
CA ALA A 790 43.06 33.92 44.30
C ALA A 790 43.74 34.60 43.08
N ALA A 791 44.00 35.91 43.04
CA ALA A 791 43.34 37.06 43.67
C ALA A 791 43.90 38.36 43.04
N THR A 792 43.00 39.33 42.77
CA THR A 792 43.25 40.80 42.68
C THR A 792 44.30 41.38 41.71
N GLU A 793 44.05 42.65 41.32
CA GLU A 793 44.95 43.58 40.59
C GLU A 793 45.33 43.24 39.14
N SER A 794 45.80 44.21 38.33
CA SER A 794 45.10 45.39 37.78
C SER A 794 45.91 46.00 36.62
N THR A 795 45.36 47.02 35.94
CA THR A 795 46.05 48.04 35.11
C THR A 795 46.77 47.67 33.79
N ILE A 796 46.25 48.29 32.70
CA ILE A 796 46.99 49.11 31.70
C ILE A 796 47.95 48.42 30.69
N ALA A 797 47.39 48.14 29.51
CA ALA A 797 47.75 48.64 28.16
C ALA A 797 49.20 48.59 27.56
N ALA A 798 49.23 48.37 26.22
CA ALA A 798 50.25 48.78 25.24
C ALA A 798 51.63 48.07 25.31
N THR A 799 52.50 47.92 24.29
CA THR A 799 52.51 48.03 22.79
C THR A 799 53.81 47.33 22.28
N THR A 800 54.23 47.16 21.01
CA THR A 800 53.92 47.77 19.69
C THR A 800 54.43 46.87 18.53
N ALA A 801 53.79 46.94 17.35
CA ALA A 801 54.40 46.76 16.00
C ALA A 801 54.93 45.33 15.62
N THR A 802 55.24 44.98 14.35
CA THR A 802 55.32 45.76 13.08
C THR A 802 55.06 44.88 11.84
N ALA A 803 54.66 45.49 10.70
CA ALA A 803 54.94 45.06 9.31
C ALA A 803 54.23 43.78 8.75
N LEU A 804 53.86 43.67 7.46
CA LEU A 804 53.87 44.61 6.30
C LEU A 804 52.92 44.11 5.17
N THR A 805 52.21 45.01 4.49
CA THR A 805 51.69 44.96 3.08
C THR A 805 50.75 43.82 2.58
N SER A 806 49.85 44.00 1.60
CA SER A 806 49.02 45.16 1.13
C SER A 806 48.22 44.79 -0.15
N SER A 807 46.89 44.97 -0.18
CA SER A 807 46.11 45.34 -1.40
C SER A 807 44.60 45.51 -1.12
N GLU A 808 44.13 46.75 -1.11
CA GLU A 808 42.72 47.18 -1.31
C GLU A 808 42.59 47.71 -2.77
N PRO A 809 41.49 48.37 -3.24
CA PRO A 809 40.17 48.71 -2.65
C PRO A 809 39.02 48.17 -3.55
N GLU A 810 37.74 48.59 -3.61
CA GLU A 810 36.93 49.80 -3.31
C GLU A 810 35.46 49.36 -3.03
N HIS A 811 34.49 50.12 -2.51
CA HIS A 811 34.34 51.26 -1.57
C HIS A 811 32.81 51.50 -1.40
N SER A 812 32.37 52.36 -0.47
CA SER A 812 31.03 53.03 -0.44
C SER A 812 29.76 52.20 -0.04
N ASP A 813 28.71 52.77 0.59
CA ASP A 813 28.67 53.80 1.66
C ASP A 813 27.26 53.94 2.33
N VAL A 814 27.23 54.63 3.47
CA VAL A 814 26.09 55.37 4.10
C VAL A 814 24.90 54.58 4.75
N PRO A 815 24.25 55.08 5.86
CA PRO A 815 23.32 54.31 6.70
C PRO A 815 21.95 54.99 7.03
N GLY A 816 21.14 54.35 7.89
CA GLY A 816 20.02 54.89 8.69
C GLY A 816 19.73 53.93 9.88
N ALA A 817 19.50 54.35 11.12
CA ALA A 817 18.39 55.18 11.67
C ALA A 817 17.04 54.42 11.63
N GLU A 818 16.28 54.25 12.71
CA GLU A 818 16.27 54.86 14.06
C GLU A 818 15.68 53.90 15.13
N ASP A 819 16.01 54.12 16.41
CA ASP A 819 15.17 54.19 17.64
C ASP A 819 13.74 53.57 17.66
N GLN A 820 13.15 53.09 18.78
CA GLN A 820 13.45 53.20 20.23
C GLN A 820 12.62 52.14 21.02
N ASP A 821 13.06 51.76 22.24
CA ASP A 821 12.27 51.47 23.47
C ASP A 821 11.07 50.46 23.48
N GLU A 822 10.63 49.87 24.61
CA GLU A 822 11.09 49.95 26.01
C GLU A 822 10.90 48.62 26.78
N GLN A 823 11.63 48.51 27.89
CA GLN A 823 11.47 47.69 29.10
C GLN A 823 10.21 46.79 29.29
N LEU A 824 10.46 45.57 29.79
CA LEU A 824 10.13 45.27 31.20
C LEU A 824 10.94 44.06 31.72
N ALA A 825 11.42 44.14 32.96
CA ALA A 825 12.27 43.14 33.59
C ALA A 825 11.78 42.76 34.99
N THR A 826 11.84 41.47 35.33
CA THR A 826 11.89 40.95 36.71
C THR A 826 12.56 39.57 36.73
N ASP A 827 13.85 39.57 37.10
CA ASP A 827 14.42 38.83 38.25
C ASP A 827 13.37 38.27 39.25
N ILE A 828 13.55 37.18 40.03
CA ILE A 828 14.68 36.34 40.48
C ILE A 828 14.01 35.03 41.03
N GLU A 829 14.56 33.83 41.22
CA GLU A 829 15.85 33.39 41.81
C GLU A 829 16.24 31.95 41.34
N ARG A 830 17.30 31.37 41.94
CA ARG A 830 17.86 30.05 41.64
C ARG A 830 17.30 28.93 42.51
N SER A 831 17.21 27.72 41.95
CA SER A 831 17.60 26.51 42.68
C SER A 831 18.34 25.53 41.75
N ASN A 832 19.52 25.09 42.20
CA ASN A 832 20.26 23.96 41.65
C ASN A 832 20.10 22.76 42.60
N VAL A 833 20.62 21.60 42.19
CA VAL A 833 20.66 20.32 42.94
C VAL A 833 19.33 19.55 42.95
N LEU A 834 19.27 18.52 42.10
CA LEU A 834 19.38 17.15 42.60
C LEU A 834 19.96 16.22 41.53
N GLU A 835 20.50 15.08 41.97
CA GLU A 835 21.40 14.24 41.18
C GLU A 835 20.69 13.10 40.44
N SER A 836 21.41 12.51 39.50
CA SER A 836 20.96 11.30 38.78
C SER A 836 20.97 10.06 39.67
N GLY A 837 19.81 9.44 39.90
CA GLY A 837 19.73 8.01 40.20
C GLY A 837 18.80 7.58 41.33
N GLN A 838 17.52 7.37 41.01
CA GLN A 838 16.65 6.39 41.70
C GLN A 838 15.38 6.08 40.87
N LEU A 839 15.41 5.03 40.05
CA LEU A 839 14.23 4.43 39.40
C LEU A 839 14.37 2.90 39.37
N SER A 840 14.30 2.28 40.55
CA SER A 840 14.38 0.84 40.71
C SER A 840 13.57 0.31 41.91
N GLU A 841 12.46 0.97 42.27
CA GLU A 841 11.70 0.62 43.49
C GLU A 841 10.17 0.86 43.38
N ILE A 842 9.55 0.46 42.26
CA ILE A 842 8.09 0.25 42.16
C ILE A 842 7.82 -1.12 41.53
N ALA A 843 8.04 -2.19 42.30
CA ALA A 843 7.84 -3.58 41.85
C ALA A 843 7.48 -4.57 42.97
N SER A 844 6.94 -4.11 44.11
CA SER A 844 6.50 -4.99 45.20
C SER A 844 5.47 -4.34 46.14
N SER A 845 4.19 -4.64 45.95
CA SER A 845 3.16 -4.48 46.98
C SER A 845 2.04 -5.51 46.78
N ASP A 846 1.74 -6.29 47.82
CA ASP A 846 0.76 -7.38 47.76
C ASP A 846 -0.67 -6.86 47.68
N LEU A 847 -1.37 -7.14 46.58
CA LEU A 847 -2.78 -6.76 46.40
C LEU A 847 -3.63 -7.80 45.67
N PHE A 848 -3.49 -9.09 46.02
CA PHE A 848 -4.53 -10.09 45.77
C PHE A 848 -4.73 -11.02 46.97
N LYS A 849 -5.84 -10.81 47.66
CA LYS A 849 -6.51 -11.84 48.45
C LYS A 849 -8.02 -11.73 48.34
N ASP A 850 -8.61 -12.91 48.19
CA ASP A 850 -9.94 -13.33 48.59
C ASP A 850 -11.19 -12.81 47.81
N GLU A 851 -11.88 -13.81 47.25
CA GLU A 851 -13.33 -13.95 47.01
C GLU A 851 -14.02 -13.48 45.70
N ALA A 852 -14.89 -14.39 45.26
CA ALA A 852 -15.91 -14.37 44.20
C ALA A 852 -16.78 -15.65 44.39
N PRO A 853 -17.95 -15.86 43.75
CA PRO A 853 -18.70 -14.99 42.83
C PRO A 853 -20.23 -14.90 43.16
N ALA A 854 -21.02 -14.35 42.21
CA ALA A 854 -22.49 -14.45 42.06
C ALA A 854 -23.36 -13.61 43.07
N SER A 855 -24.65 -13.32 42.84
CA SER A 855 -25.60 -13.67 41.76
C SER A 855 -26.65 -12.57 41.48
N GLU A 856 -27.53 -12.82 40.52
CA GLU A 856 -28.72 -12.06 40.06
C GLU A 856 -29.62 -11.42 41.17
N GLN A 857 -30.22 -10.25 40.91
CA GLN A 857 -31.69 -10.06 40.71
C GLN A 857 -32.17 -8.58 40.63
N THR A 858 -33.19 -8.36 39.79
CA THR A 858 -34.14 -7.20 39.73
C THR A 858 -35.54 -7.73 40.05
N PRO A 859 -36.55 -6.96 40.54
CA PRO A 859 -36.96 -5.59 40.14
C PRO A 859 -37.17 -4.67 41.39
N GLU A 860 -37.98 -3.59 41.47
CA GLU A 860 -39.15 -3.11 40.71
C GLU A 860 -39.47 -1.60 40.89
N ASN A 861 -40.47 -1.13 40.15
CA ASN A 861 -41.00 0.24 39.93
C ASN A 861 -41.15 1.18 41.14
N ASN A 862 -41.13 2.50 40.86
CA ASN A 862 -42.34 3.31 41.06
C ASN A 862 -42.37 4.62 40.24
N ASP A 863 -43.59 5.05 39.88
CA ASP A 863 -43.90 6.30 39.14
C ASP A 863 -43.84 7.55 40.07
N THR A 864 -43.76 8.80 39.58
CA THR A 864 -44.95 9.57 39.13
C THR A 864 -44.64 10.96 38.52
N ASN A 865 -45.61 11.47 37.74
CA ASN A 865 -45.60 12.73 37.00
C ASN A 865 -45.73 14.03 37.83
N THR A 866 -45.17 15.12 37.32
CA THR A 866 -45.85 16.41 36.95
C THR A 866 -44.82 17.28 36.16
N GLN A 867 -45.07 17.87 34.98
CA GLN A 867 -46.03 18.93 34.57
C GLN A 867 -45.89 20.22 35.43
N HIS A 868 -45.83 21.46 34.90
CA HIS A 868 -46.35 22.00 33.63
C HIS A 868 -45.68 23.36 33.26
N ALA A 869 -45.52 23.68 31.95
CA ALA A 869 -45.63 25.03 31.30
C ALA A 869 -44.80 26.28 31.79
N ALA A 870 -44.67 27.41 31.06
CA ALA A 870 -44.52 27.69 29.61
C ALA A 870 -44.21 29.18 29.32
N SER A 871 -43.59 29.45 28.14
CA SER A 871 -43.70 30.68 27.30
C SER A 871 -42.81 31.94 27.54
N LYS A 872 -42.62 32.66 26.41
CA LYS A 872 -41.97 33.98 26.15
C LYS A 872 -40.42 34.06 26.20
N GLN A 873 -39.65 34.70 25.30
CA GLN A 873 -39.74 35.18 23.88
C GLN A 873 -39.25 36.63 23.69
N GLU A 874 -38.04 36.80 23.12
CA GLU A 874 -37.46 37.91 22.32
C GLU A 874 -36.08 37.38 21.83
N GLN A 875 -35.57 37.48 20.58
CA GLN A 875 -35.32 38.61 19.64
C GLN A 875 -34.20 39.58 20.12
N HIS A 876 -33.22 40.02 19.31
CA HIS A 876 -32.96 39.81 17.86
C HIS A 876 -31.46 40.01 17.46
N SER A 877 -31.18 40.19 16.15
CA SER A 877 -29.86 40.31 15.43
C SER A 877 -28.95 39.05 15.42
N GLY A 878 -28.11 38.79 14.40
CA GLY A 878 -27.87 39.36 13.05
C GLY A 878 -26.46 38.95 12.54
N SER A 879 -26.11 38.82 11.25
CA SER A 879 -26.83 38.90 9.96
C SER A 879 -25.91 38.41 8.80
N ALA A 880 -26.49 38.03 7.63
CA ALA A 880 -26.04 38.34 6.24
C ALA A 880 -24.59 38.00 5.75
N ASP A 881 -24.33 37.73 4.44
CA ASP A 881 -25.20 37.32 3.33
C ASP A 881 -24.43 36.68 2.14
N GLN A 882 -25.21 35.97 1.31
CA GLN A 882 -25.16 35.69 -0.14
C GLN A 882 -24.01 36.15 -1.07
N GLU A 883 -23.84 35.40 -2.17
CA GLU A 883 -23.65 35.98 -3.52
C GLU A 883 -24.35 35.12 -4.61
N GLU A 884 -24.97 35.74 -5.62
CA GLU A 884 -25.80 35.07 -6.65
C GLU A 884 -25.74 35.81 -8.01
N TRP A 885 -25.22 35.17 -9.06
CA TRP A 885 -25.20 35.61 -10.46
C TRP A 885 -24.91 34.37 -11.36
N ARG A 886 -25.41 34.18 -12.60
CA ARG A 886 -26.39 34.91 -13.44
C ARG A 886 -26.92 33.92 -14.52
N GLN A 887 -28.18 34.04 -14.94
CA GLN A 887 -28.70 33.42 -16.18
C GLN A 887 -29.08 34.51 -17.20
N THR A 888 -28.99 34.19 -18.49
CA THR A 888 -29.64 34.91 -19.60
C THR A 888 -30.04 33.93 -20.70
N ASP A 889 -31.25 34.07 -21.24
CA ASP A 889 -31.81 33.21 -22.28
C ASP A 889 -31.21 33.47 -23.68
N GLU A 890 -31.33 32.48 -24.56
CA GLU A 890 -31.97 32.70 -25.87
C GLU A 890 -32.68 31.42 -26.36
N SER A 891 -33.66 31.55 -27.27
CA SER A 891 -34.62 30.49 -27.58
C SER A 891 -35.06 30.49 -29.08
N PRO A 892 -35.83 29.50 -29.57
CA PRO A 892 -35.44 28.77 -30.78
C PRO A 892 -36.06 29.24 -32.10
N THR A 893 -35.49 28.76 -33.21
CA THR A 893 -36.19 28.70 -34.51
C THR A 893 -36.16 27.29 -35.12
N GLU A 894 -37.33 26.71 -35.33
CA GLU A 894 -37.49 25.49 -36.13
C GLU A 894 -37.42 25.81 -37.63
N LYS A 895 -36.79 24.93 -38.42
CA LYS A 895 -37.21 24.70 -39.81
C LYS A 895 -37.28 23.20 -40.12
N THR A 896 -38.46 22.76 -40.54
CA THR A 896 -38.77 21.39 -40.95
C THR A 896 -38.33 21.14 -42.40
N GLY A 897 -37.98 19.89 -42.74
CA GLY A 897 -37.46 19.59 -44.09
C GLY A 897 -37.11 18.13 -44.45
N SER A 898 -37.57 17.12 -43.70
CA SER A 898 -37.24 15.71 -43.98
C SER A 898 -38.16 15.08 -45.04
N GLY A 899 -37.74 15.15 -46.32
CA GLY A 899 -38.43 14.52 -47.44
C GLY A 899 -38.07 13.04 -47.66
N GLN A 900 -39.09 12.17 -47.61
CA GLN A 900 -39.25 10.83 -48.22
C GLN A 900 -38.08 9.85 -48.43
N MET A 901 -38.37 8.59 -48.07
CA MET A 901 -37.61 7.39 -48.46
C MET A 901 -37.55 7.15 -49.97
N LYS A 902 -36.44 6.53 -50.43
CA LYS A 902 -36.39 5.34 -51.32
C LYS A 902 -35.05 4.64 -51.04
N GLN A 903 -35.03 3.39 -50.56
CA GLN A 903 -35.16 2.14 -51.33
C GLN A 903 -34.10 1.98 -52.44
N GLY A 904 -33.24 0.99 -52.22
CA GLY A 904 -32.22 0.50 -53.15
C GLY A 904 -31.64 -0.79 -52.56
N GLU A 905 -32.12 -1.94 -53.02
CA GLU A 905 -31.68 -3.26 -52.55
C GLU A 905 -30.37 -3.65 -53.25
N GLY A 906 -29.46 -4.30 -52.53
CA GLY A 906 -28.16 -4.72 -53.04
C GLY A 906 -27.65 -5.95 -52.28
N ILE A 907 -27.93 -7.13 -52.83
CA ILE A 907 -27.54 -8.42 -52.24
C ILE A 907 -26.07 -8.69 -52.58
N HIS A 908 -25.28 -9.04 -51.56
CA HIS A 908 -24.19 -10.01 -51.74
C HIS A 908 -23.96 -10.81 -50.46
N THR A 909 -23.75 -12.11 -50.63
CA THR A 909 -23.42 -13.10 -49.59
C THR A 909 -22.02 -13.67 -49.86
N GLU A 910 -21.50 -14.40 -48.85
CA GLU A 910 -20.21 -15.12 -48.88
C GLU A 910 -18.98 -14.17 -48.81
N GLU A 911 -17.83 -14.58 -48.24
CA GLU A 911 -17.38 -15.91 -47.82
C GLU A 911 -16.64 -15.90 -46.45
N THR A 912 -16.14 -17.07 -46.01
CA THR A 912 -15.52 -17.31 -44.70
C THR A 912 -14.02 -16.98 -44.63
N LYS A 913 -13.52 -16.54 -43.46
CA LYS A 913 -12.51 -17.27 -42.66
C LYS A 913 -12.05 -16.56 -41.38
N ASN A 914 -11.63 -17.40 -40.43
CA ASN A 914 -10.81 -17.24 -39.24
C ASN A 914 -10.06 -15.90 -39.08
N HIS A 915 -10.11 -15.32 -37.88
CA HIS A 915 -9.07 -15.66 -36.91
C HIS A 915 -9.56 -15.69 -35.46
#